data_AF-A0A843HML2-F1
#
_entry.id   AF-A0A843HML2-F1
#
_cell.length_a   1.000
_cell.length_b   1.000
_cell.length_c   1.000
_cell.angle_alpha   90.00
_cell.angle_beta   90.00
_cell.angle_gamma   90.00
#
_symmetry.space_group_name_H-M   'P 1'
#
loop_
_entity.id
_entity.type
_entity.pdbx_description
1 polymer ?
#
loop_
_entity_poly.entity_id
_entity_poly.type
_entity_poly.pdbx_seq_one_letter_code
_entity_poly.pdbx_strand_id
1 'polypeptide(L)'
;MLITNFASGELSENLNGRVDLRQYYQGAARIENFEIIPTGGIKRRPGTKRLAQLSGNSRIIPFIVDKNFVYVLEMYQQGIDVWKLQSNGTLANIQTILTDYTSAAEIREIQYAQNYDTIIFVHKNYKPIIIKRVVTTTTESFTKSDMAFDFYPDVQLDDDFDYVMIATGSKPTKTATTDGHGRFTYYTPTESGSELVTKDYPAGITKFYCVYEGKLYEWVNTDWANFGNDTPIDTELFSAPTRYPACVAFFNNRLFFASNLKEPQKVWASAAPDSRGVRYNDFSTYKKYITVNRAAKEADMHVFTCDINPVDVSGGHTTLRNVTQDFTQGLEHPLTDYYITGAGIPVGTKVLSATVNTLVIDTDKVEFPERVTTTMENDQPVVTTEQYPLTNLACTIQLWRSSEVISSEDYDVFVVSNNITTADCSLFFELASDQNDAIMFLSSNRFLAVGTESSIWSIDPGINALSINAMMQGRYGSDNIQGQAVETATVYFAQGRKGIREFYYDGESSAFRTNNIALLADHILRESAVLDFDFMTNPYARLILVQNNGNVAQMTYDKTNGIMAWSRITMSVGKIRNCAITRGDDENDLIFFVVEDGTDINDNPLYYLEMLDLNHTEYLDSCSEYTGVTTGYNDGAILYNKTTGKTCPYDDIPLGFVGEGDTVIIGYKFTSYIKSMPVIGNDPSKRIRITALLVRFLNSYRPVMKCTDKPDEKFTSIHSVPYSGIAQVTYPGTTDHDVCFELEADDIHPVNILSVDAKTA
;
A
#
# COMPACT_ATOMS: atom_id res chain seq x y z
N MET A 1 -9.19 -33.51 -39.71
CA MET A 1 -8.30 -32.88 -38.71
C MET A 1 -9.19 -32.08 -37.77
N LEU A 2 -8.92 -32.11 -36.47
CA LEU A 2 -9.96 -31.92 -35.47
C LEU A 2 -9.58 -30.78 -34.51
N ILE A 3 -10.47 -29.79 -34.33
CA ILE A 3 -10.39 -28.90 -33.17
C ILE A 3 -11.12 -29.61 -32.04
N THR A 4 -10.36 -30.18 -31.10
CA THR A 4 -10.93 -31.06 -30.07
C THR A 4 -11.81 -30.31 -29.10
N ASN A 5 -11.34 -29.13 -28.65
CA ASN A 5 -11.87 -28.50 -27.44
C ASN A 5 -11.44 -27.03 -27.23
N PHE A 6 -10.73 -26.37 -28.14
CA PHE A 6 -10.30 -24.96 -28.00
C PHE A 6 -9.41 -24.61 -26.79
N ALA A 7 -8.90 -25.62 -26.06
CA ALA A 7 -8.16 -25.42 -24.81
C ALA A 7 -6.80 -24.69 -24.98
N SER A 8 -6.27 -24.56 -26.20
CA SER A 8 -5.06 -23.76 -26.48
C SER A 8 -5.36 -22.33 -26.94
N GLY A 9 -6.64 -21.98 -27.13
CA GLY A 9 -7.06 -20.64 -27.53
C GLY A 9 -6.58 -20.20 -28.90
N GLU A 10 -6.48 -18.89 -29.08
CA GLU A 10 -5.93 -18.26 -30.28
C GLU A 10 -4.41 -18.48 -30.36
N LEU A 11 -3.93 -18.89 -31.54
CA LEU A 11 -2.53 -19.20 -31.81
C LEU A 11 -1.96 -18.27 -32.88
N SER A 12 -0.67 -17.97 -32.75
CA SER A 12 0.09 -17.12 -33.69
C SER A 12 0.19 -17.75 -35.07
N GLU A 13 0.15 -16.92 -36.11
CA GLU A 13 0.31 -17.33 -37.50
C GLU A 13 1.64 -18.06 -37.76
N ASN A 14 2.66 -17.81 -36.94
CA ASN A 14 3.94 -18.54 -36.97
C ASN A 14 3.79 -20.04 -36.68
N LEU A 15 2.66 -20.46 -36.10
CA LEU A 15 2.34 -21.85 -35.78
C LEU A 15 1.49 -22.53 -36.86
N ASN A 16 1.12 -21.84 -37.94
CA ASN A 16 0.23 -22.36 -39.00
C ASN A 16 0.72 -23.65 -39.68
N GLY A 17 2.01 -23.97 -39.62
CA GLY A 17 2.57 -25.23 -40.14
C GLY A 17 2.97 -26.25 -39.07
N ARG A 18 2.81 -25.93 -37.77
CA ARG A 18 3.31 -26.72 -36.63
C ARG A 18 2.33 -27.82 -36.22
N VAL A 19 1.97 -28.67 -37.17
CA VAL A 19 1.07 -29.81 -36.98
C VAL A 19 1.63 -30.89 -36.05
N ASP A 20 2.90 -30.78 -35.67
CA ASP A 20 3.57 -31.60 -34.65
C ASP A 20 3.18 -31.20 -33.22
N LEU A 21 2.78 -29.94 -33.00
CA LEU A 21 2.39 -29.45 -31.69
C LEU A 21 0.96 -29.89 -31.36
N ARG A 22 0.76 -30.39 -30.14
CA ARG A 22 -0.58 -30.75 -29.65
C ARG A 22 -1.52 -29.53 -29.66
N GLN A 23 -1.00 -28.36 -29.30
CA GLN A 23 -1.74 -27.10 -29.23
C GLN A 23 -2.40 -26.75 -30.57
N TYR A 24 -1.78 -27.12 -31.69
CA TYR A 24 -2.32 -26.89 -33.04
C TYR A 24 -3.75 -27.44 -33.21
N TYR A 25 -4.02 -28.64 -32.67
CA TYR A 25 -5.32 -29.31 -32.75
C TYR A 25 -6.30 -28.89 -31.64
N GLN A 26 -5.82 -28.09 -30.68
CA GLN A 26 -6.60 -27.63 -29.54
C GLN A 26 -6.81 -26.11 -29.57
N GLY A 27 -6.29 -25.42 -30.58
CA GLY A 27 -6.41 -23.98 -30.75
C GLY A 27 -7.10 -23.59 -32.05
N ALA A 28 -7.16 -22.29 -32.27
CA ALA A 28 -7.71 -21.67 -33.48
C ALA A 28 -6.79 -20.51 -33.91
N ALA A 29 -6.84 -20.12 -35.17
CA ALA A 29 -6.05 -18.99 -35.66
C ALA A 29 -6.61 -17.64 -35.20
N ARG A 30 -7.92 -17.56 -34.89
CA ARG A 30 -8.57 -16.37 -34.35
C ARG A 30 -9.79 -16.74 -33.50
N ILE A 31 -9.93 -16.11 -32.33
CA ILE A 31 -11.09 -16.29 -31.42
C ILE A 31 -11.52 -14.91 -30.88
N GLU A 32 -12.66 -14.39 -31.35
CA GLU A 32 -13.20 -13.09 -30.96
C GLU A 32 -14.60 -13.20 -30.38
N ASN A 33 -14.82 -12.51 -29.26
CA ASN A 33 -16.06 -12.47 -28.50
C ASN A 33 -16.56 -13.86 -28.07
N PHE A 34 -15.62 -14.78 -27.86
CA PHE A 34 -15.83 -16.09 -27.27
C PHE A 34 -14.99 -16.25 -26.00
N GLU A 35 -15.61 -16.84 -24.99
CA GLU A 35 -14.98 -17.30 -23.76
C GLU A 35 -14.59 -18.77 -23.91
N ILE A 36 -13.37 -19.10 -23.49
CA ILE A 36 -12.83 -20.46 -23.52
C ILE A 36 -13.15 -21.14 -22.20
N ILE A 37 -13.86 -22.26 -22.28
CA ILE A 37 -14.24 -23.06 -21.11
C ILE A 37 -13.08 -24.00 -20.78
N PRO A 38 -12.54 -24.01 -19.53
CA PRO A 38 -11.43 -24.88 -19.17
C PRO A 38 -11.68 -26.38 -19.43
N THR A 39 -12.91 -26.85 -19.24
CA THR A 39 -13.29 -28.25 -19.52
C THR A 39 -13.39 -28.56 -21.01
N GLY A 40 -13.29 -27.54 -21.88
CA GLY A 40 -13.34 -27.65 -23.32
C GLY A 40 -14.57 -26.98 -23.93
N GLY A 41 -14.38 -26.48 -25.14
CA GLY A 41 -15.38 -25.71 -25.87
C GLY A 41 -15.25 -24.21 -25.61
N ILE A 42 -16.12 -23.47 -26.29
CA ILE A 42 -16.22 -22.03 -26.24
C ILE A 42 -17.68 -21.61 -26.10
N LYS A 43 -17.91 -20.54 -25.36
CA LYS A 43 -19.23 -19.90 -25.18
C LYS A 43 -19.12 -18.48 -25.68
N ARG A 44 -20.12 -18.02 -26.43
CA ARG A 44 -20.23 -16.61 -26.81
C ARG A 44 -20.25 -15.77 -25.53
N ARG A 45 -19.42 -14.73 -25.47
CA ARG A 45 -19.40 -13.84 -24.31
C ARG A 45 -20.77 -13.17 -24.14
N PRO A 46 -21.21 -12.87 -22.92
CA PRO A 46 -22.32 -11.96 -22.72
C PRO A 46 -22.00 -10.54 -23.20
N GLY A 47 -23.05 -9.75 -23.37
CA GLY A 47 -22.95 -8.33 -23.66
C GLY A 47 -22.66 -7.48 -22.43
N THR A 48 -22.16 -6.26 -22.64
CA THR A 48 -21.90 -5.28 -21.58
C THR A 48 -23.15 -4.45 -21.25
N LYS A 49 -23.37 -4.17 -19.97
CA LYS A 49 -24.46 -3.30 -19.49
C LYS A 49 -23.90 -1.91 -19.19
N ARG A 50 -24.51 -0.87 -19.77
CA ARG A 50 -24.18 0.53 -19.48
C ARG A 50 -24.82 0.93 -18.14
N LEU A 51 -24.00 1.36 -17.18
CA LEU A 51 -24.45 1.68 -15.82
C LEU A 51 -24.53 3.18 -15.55
N ALA A 52 -23.51 3.93 -15.95
CA ALA A 52 -23.44 5.37 -15.73
C ALA A 52 -22.63 6.05 -16.83
N GLN A 53 -22.96 7.31 -17.12
CA GLN A 53 -22.10 8.19 -17.90
C GLN A 53 -21.06 8.83 -16.99
N LEU A 54 -19.81 8.82 -17.41
CA LEU A 54 -18.67 9.35 -16.68
C LEU A 54 -18.36 10.79 -17.12
N SER A 55 -17.71 11.53 -16.23
CA SER A 55 -17.35 12.94 -16.48
C SER A 55 -16.23 13.11 -17.49
N GLY A 56 -15.47 12.05 -17.79
CA GLY A 56 -14.38 12.08 -18.74
C GLY A 56 -13.55 10.80 -18.73
N ASN A 57 -12.35 10.89 -19.29
CA ASN A 57 -11.42 9.78 -19.31
C ASN A 57 -10.94 9.47 -17.88
N SER A 58 -11.27 8.28 -17.39
CA SER A 58 -11.00 7.87 -16.02
C SER A 58 -10.28 6.53 -15.94
N ARG A 59 -9.72 6.27 -14.76
CA ARG A 59 -9.20 4.97 -14.36
C ARG A 59 -10.05 4.43 -13.23
N ILE A 60 -10.47 3.19 -13.33
CA ILE A 60 -11.24 2.52 -12.30
C ILE A 60 -10.34 1.57 -11.51
N ILE A 61 -10.47 1.56 -10.19
CA ILE A 61 -9.70 0.71 -9.28
C ILE A 61 -10.69 0.00 -8.35
N PRO A 62 -10.59 -1.33 -8.19
CA PRO A 62 -11.46 -2.05 -7.28
C PRO A 62 -11.08 -1.74 -5.83
N PHE A 63 -12.07 -1.49 -4.97
CA PHE A 63 -11.90 -1.34 -3.53
C PHE A 63 -12.83 -2.33 -2.82
N ILE A 64 -12.25 -3.43 -2.34
CA ILE A 64 -13.00 -4.61 -1.87
C ILE A 64 -12.65 -4.83 -0.40
N VAL A 65 -13.55 -4.49 0.52
CA VAL A 65 -13.34 -4.72 1.95
C VAL A 65 -13.71 -6.14 2.33
N ASP A 66 -14.91 -6.56 1.94
CA ASP A 66 -15.41 -7.91 2.09
C ASP A 66 -16.46 -8.21 1.00
N LYS A 67 -17.18 -9.33 1.11
CA LYS A 67 -18.20 -9.74 0.13
C LYS A 67 -19.42 -8.82 0.05
N ASN A 68 -19.69 -8.02 1.07
CA ASN A 68 -20.84 -7.12 1.13
C ASN A 68 -20.46 -5.65 0.83
N PHE A 69 -19.18 -5.33 1.00
CA PHE A 69 -18.64 -3.97 0.86
C PHE A 69 -17.63 -3.94 -0.28
N VAL A 70 -18.18 -3.83 -1.48
CA VAL A 70 -17.48 -3.81 -2.76
C VAL A 70 -17.73 -2.48 -3.47
N TYR A 71 -16.67 -1.81 -3.90
CA TYR A 71 -16.74 -0.51 -4.57
C TYR A 71 -15.82 -0.46 -5.78
N VAL A 72 -16.15 0.43 -6.70
CA VAL A 72 -15.28 0.83 -7.81
C VAL A 72 -14.91 2.30 -7.60
N LEU A 73 -13.62 2.58 -7.45
CA LEU A 73 -13.09 3.94 -7.35
C LEU A 73 -12.77 4.44 -8.74
N GLU A 74 -13.55 5.40 -9.24
CA GLU A 74 -13.30 6.05 -10.51
C GLU A 74 -12.45 7.29 -10.30
N MET A 75 -11.18 7.25 -10.72
CA MET A 75 -10.27 8.38 -10.69
C MET A 75 -10.30 9.14 -12.01
N TYR A 76 -10.63 10.43 -11.95
CA TYR A 76 -10.61 11.35 -13.07
C TYR A 76 -9.90 12.65 -12.67
N GLN A 77 -9.80 13.59 -13.62
CA GLN A 77 -9.16 14.87 -13.35
C GLN A 77 -9.84 15.58 -12.17
N GLN A 78 -9.06 15.86 -11.12
CA GLN A 78 -9.44 16.55 -9.88
C GLN A 78 -10.47 15.83 -9.00
N GLY A 79 -10.80 14.57 -9.27
CA GLY A 79 -11.86 13.86 -8.54
C GLY A 79 -11.71 12.35 -8.50
N ILE A 80 -12.28 11.75 -7.45
CA ILE A 80 -12.51 10.33 -7.33
C ILE A 80 -13.96 10.12 -6.96
N ASP A 81 -14.69 9.39 -7.79
CA ASP A 81 -16.05 8.96 -7.51
C ASP A 81 -16.06 7.55 -6.94
N VAL A 82 -16.82 7.35 -5.88
CA VAL A 82 -16.96 6.05 -5.21
C VAL A 82 -18.27 5.42 -5.63
N TRP A 83 -18.18 4.42 -6.50
CA TRP A 83 -19.34 3.71 -7.03
C TRP A 83 -19.62 2.42 -6.24
N LYS A 84 -20.89 2.16 -5.97
CA LYS A 84 -21.37 0.92 -5.35
C LYS A 84 -22.52 0.34 -6.16
N LEU A 85 -22.40 -0.93 -6.56
CA LEU A 85 -23.51 -1.66 -7.15
C LEU A 85 -24.52 -2.02 -6.04
N GLN A 86 -25.77 -1.63 -6.25
CA GLN A 86 -26.87 -1.94 -5.33
C GLN A 86 -27.49 -3.29 -5.69
N SER A 87 -28.18 -3.92 -4.74
CA SER A 87 -28.81 -5.24 -4.92
C SER A 87 -29.91 -5.28 -6.00
N ASN A 88 -30.44 -4.13 -6.42
CA ASN A 88 -31.36 -4.00 -7.54
C ASN A 88 -30.64 -3.94 -8.92
N GLY A 89 -29.32 -4.08 -8.95
CA GLY A 89 -28.49 -4.00 -10.16
C GLY A 89 -28.28 -2.58 -10.71
N THR A 90 -28.59 -1.54 -9.93
CA THR A 90 -28.29 -0.14 -10.25
C THR A 90 -26.99 0.30 -9.58
N LEU A 91 -26.24 1.19 -10.24
CA LEU A 91 -25.02 1.77 -9.70
C LEU A 91 -25.33 3.07 -8.96
N ALA A 92 -24.82 3.22 -7.75
CA ALA A 92 -24.96 4.45 -6.96
C ALA A 92 -23.60 5.10 -6.72
N ASN A 93 -23.50 6.41 -6.95
CA ASN A 93 -22.38 7.22 -6.49
C ASN A 93 -22.57 7.47 -4.98
N ILE A 94 -21.69 6.93 -4.15
CA ILE A 94 -21.72 7.10 -2.70
C ILE A 94 -21.13 8.44 -2.30
N GLN A 95 -20.04 8.83 -2.94
CA GLN A 95 -19.32 10.07 -2.64
C GLN A 95 -18.38 10.47 -3.78
N THR A 96 -18.24 11.78 -3.98
CA THR A 96 -17.17 12.40 -4.77
C THR A 96 -16.10 12.98 -3.84
N ILE A 97 -14.84 12.67 -4.11
CA ILE A 97 -13.67 13.07 -3.33
C ILE A 97 -12.76 13.91 -4.22
N LEU A 98 -12.44 15.14 -3.81
CA LEU A 98 -11.57 16.02 -4.59
C LEU A 98 -10.09 15.63 -4.48
N THR A 99 -9.39 15.68 -5.60
CA THR A 99 -7.95 15.39 -5.69
C THR A 99 -7.19 16.47 -6.44
N ASP A 100 -5.88 16.46 -6.29
CA ASP A 100 -4.98 17.40 -6.97
C ASP A 100 -4.49 16.83 -8.31
N TYR A 101 -4.99 15.66 -8.73
CA TYR A 101 -4.59 15.01 -9.97
C TYR A 101 -5.08 15.79 -11.19
N THR A 102 -4.16 16.32 -11.99
CA THR A 102 -4.53 17.22 -13.11
C THR A 102 -4.51 16.55 -14.48
N SER A 103 -3.87 15.38 -14.61
CA SER A 103 -3.66 14.72 -15.90
C SER A 103 -4.21 13.30 -15.92
N ALA A 104 -5.05 12.99 -16.92
CA ALA A 104 -5.53 11.63 -17.17
C ALA A 104 -4.42 10.65 -17.58
N ALA A 105 -3.26 11.14 -18.05
CA ALA A 105 -2.10 10.29 -18.33
C ALA A 105 -1.38 9.90 -17.03
N GLU A 106 -1.21 10.84 -16.10
CA GLU A 106 -0.59 10.58 -14.80
C GLU A 106 -1.47 9.72 -13.90
N ILE A 107 -2.80 9.88 -13.98
CA ILE A 107 -3.77 9.03 -13.26
C ILE A 107 -3.58 7.55 -13.63
N ARG A 108 -3.17 7.24 -14.86
CA ARG A 108 -2.86 5.87 -15.29
C ARG A 108 -1.57 5.31 -14.72
N GLU A 109 -0.66 6.17 -14.26
CA GLU A 109 0.59 5.76 -13.62
C GLU A 109 0.45 5.60 -12.10
N ILE A 110 -0.69 6.00 -11.51
CA ILE A 110 -0.93 5.86 -10.06
C ILE A 110 -0.81 4.38 -9.66
N GLN A 111 -0.09 4.10 -8.58
CA GLN A 111 -0.08 2.76 -7.98
C GLN A 111 -0.85 2.78 -6.67
N TYR A 112 -1.36 1.61 -6.28
CA TYR A 112 -2.17 1.51 -5.08
C TYR A 112 -1.88 0.26 -4.27
N ALA A 113 -2.08 0.36 -2.96
CA ALA A 113 -2.10 -0.78 -2.07
C ALA A 113 -3.26 -0.64 -1.09
N GLN A 114 -4.08 -1.68 -1.00
CA GLN A 114 -5.19 -1.73 -0.07
C GLN A 114 -4.84 -2.61 1.14
N ASN A 115 -5.26 -2.17 2.32
CA ASN A 115 -5.29 -2.97 3.53
C ASN A 115 -6.61 -2.71 4.27
N TYR A 116 -7.50 -3.72 4.28
CA TYR A 116 -8.86 -3.63 4.82
C TYR A 116 -9.62 -2.40 4.29
N ASP A 117 -10.07 -1.52 5.19
CA ASP A 117 -10.83 -0.30 4.91
C ASP A 117 -9.98 0.87 4.39
N THR A 118 -8.69 0.67 4.14
CA THR A 118 -7.76 1.74 3.75
C THR A 118 -7.07 1.40 2.44
N ILE A 119 -7.08 2.34 1.50
CA ILE A 119 -6.29 2.27 0.26
C ILE A 119 -5.35 3.46 0.19
N ILE A 120 -4.12 3.20 -0.21
CA ILE A 120 -3.06 4.20 -0.37
C ILE A 120 -2.79 4.36 -1.86
N PHE A 121 -2.79 5.60 -2.36
CA PHE A 121 -2.40 5.94 -3.72
C PHE A 121 -1.07 6.67 -3.72
N VAL A 122 -0.20 6.31 -4.67
CA VAL A 122 1.11 6.94 -4.85
C VAL A 122 1.37 7.27 -6.31
N HIS A 123 2.10 8.35 -6.54
CA HIS A 123 2.59 8.76 -7.84
C HIS A 123 3.81 9.67 -7.66
N LYS A 124 4.82 9.57 -8.52
CA LYS A 124 6.07 10.32 -8.42
C LYS A 124 5.89 11.85 -8.37
N ASN A 125 4.83 12.40 -8.97
CA ASN A 125 4.56 13.85 -9.03
C ASN A 125 3.56 14.34 -7.97
N TYR A 126 2.86 13.43 -7.28
CA TYR A 126 1.78 13.79 -6.35
C TYR A 126 2.04 13.23 -4.96
N LYS A 127 1.66 13.97 -3.93
CA LYS A 127 1.81 13.53 -2.55
C LYS A 127 1.00 12.25 -2.31
N PRO A 128 1.52 11.25 -1.58
CA PRO A 128 0.75 10.06 -1.23
C PRO A 128 -0.54 10.43 -0.49
N ILE A 129 -1.66 9.88 -0.96
CA ILE A 129 -2.97 10.08 -0.33
C ILE A 129 -3.52 8.76 0.17
N ILE A 130 -4.28 8.84 1.26
CA ILE A 130 -4.99 7.73 1.88
C ILE A 130 -6.48 7.99 1.69
N ILE A 131 -7.19 6.98 1.20
CA ILE A 131 -8.65 6.93 1.27
C ILE A 131 -9.03 5.85 2.28
N LYS A 132 -9.83 6.26 3.27
CA LYS A 132 -10.33 5.37 4.31
C LYS A 132 -11.84 5.32 4.27
N ARG A 133 -12.39 4.11 4.25
CA ARG A 133 -13.81 3.89 4.47
C ARG A 133 -14.14 4.07 5.96
N VAL A 134 -15.15 4.86 6.24
CA VAL A 134 -15.64 5.17 7.58
C VAL A 134 -17.11 4.80 7.66
N VAL A 135 -17.42 3.87 8.55
CA VAL A 135 -18.78 3.38 8.79
C VAL A 135 -19.23 3.85 10.17
N THR A 136 -20.36 4.53 10.21
CA THR A 136 -21.12 4.75 11.44
C THR A 136 -22.36 3.85 11.43
N THR A 137 -23.14 3.85 12.52
CA THR A 137 -24.34 3.00 12.63
C THR A 137 -25.39 3.22 11.52
N THR A 138 -25.35 4.35 10.83
CA THR A 138 -26.36 4.74 9.82
C THR A 138 -25.76 5.28 8.53
N THR A 139 -24.46 5.53 8.44
CA THR A 139 -23.86 6.24 7.30
C THR A 139 -22.54 5.61 6.89
N GLU A 140 -22.41 5.41 5.60
CA GLU A 140 -21.20 4.97 4.92
C GLU A 140 -20.57 6.18 4.24
N SER A 141 -19.29 6.44 4.52
CA SER A 141 -18.56 7.58 3.98
C SER A 141 -17.09 7.23 3.76
N PHE A 142 -16.40 8.08 3.01
CA PHE A 142 -14.99 7.95 2.69
C PHE A 142 -14.26 9.24 3.05
N THR A 143 -13.12 9.11 3.71
CA THR A 143 -12.26 10.24 4.06
C THR A 143 -10.97 10.17 3.25
N LYS A 144 -10.59 11.31 2.66
CA LYS A 144 -9.27 11.53 2.07
C LYS A 144 -8.40 12.23 3.10
N SER A 145 -7.18 11.75 3.28
CA SER A 145 -6.12 12.48 3.98
C SER A 145 -4.80 12.30 3.26
N ASP A 146 -3.95 13.31 3.32
CA ASP A 146 -2.55 13.13 2.95
C ASP A 146 -1.88 12.13 3.89
N MET A 147 -0.95 11.34 3.38
CA MET A 147 -0.13 10.51 4.24
C MET A 147 0.85 11.38 5.04
N ALA A 148 0.76 11.31 6.36
CA ALA A 148 1.78 11.84 7.26
C ALA A 148 2.81 10.74 7.53
N PHE A 149 4.08 11.11 7.61
CA PHE A 149 5.17 10.20 7.90
C PHE A 149 5.84 10.58 9.21
N ASP A 150 5.93 9.62 10.12
CA ASP A 150 6.77 9.74 11.31
C ASP A 150 8.19 9.34 10.90
N PHE A 151 9.15 10.25 11.08
CA PHE A 151 10.52 10.04 10.67
C PHE A 151 11.47 10.49 11.76
N TYR A 152 12.50 9.69 12.03
CA TYR A 152 13.70 10.14 12.72
C TYR A 152 14.84 10.03 11.70
N PRO A 153 15.45 11.15 11.28
CA PRO A 153 16.47 11.10 10.26
C PRO A 153 17.68 10.31 10.71
N ASP A 154 18.12 9.39 9.86
CA ASP A 154 19.48 8.87 9.90
C ASP A 154 20.40 9.96 9.31
N VAL A 155 20.63 11.02 10.08
CA VAL A 155 21.73 11.92 9.74
C VAL A 155 22.98 11.22 10.25
N GLN A 156 23.82 10.75 9.32
CA GLN A 156 25.25 10.62 9.58
C GLN A 156 25.73 12.02 9.95
N LEU A 157 25.71 12.30 11.23
CA LEU A 157 26.39 13.43 11.81
C LEU A 157 27.88 13.05 11.73
N ASP A 158 28.57 13.60 10.73
CA ASP A 158 30.03 13.64 10.64
C ASP A 158 30.63 13.86 12.04
N ASP A 159 31.80 13.26 12.32
CA ASP A 159 32.38 13.21 13.67
C ASP A 159 32.78 14.61 14.23
N ASP A 160 32.54 15.67 13.46
CA ASP A 160 32.85 17.09 13.72
C ASP A 160 31.68 17.92 14.32
N PHE A 161 30.54 17.32 14.72
CA PHE A 161 29.39 18.09 15.24
C PHE A 161 29.33 18.18 16.78
N ASP A 162 29.51 19.39 17.31
CA ASP A 162 29.69 19.61 18.76
C ASP A 162 28.41 19.57 19.63
N TYR A 163 27.18 19.68 19.10
CA TYR A 163 25.98 19.79 19.97
C TYR A 163 24.62 19.42 19.33
N VAL A 164 23.93 18.39 19.87
CA VAL A 164 22.58 17.94 19.45
C VAL A 164 21.62 17.90 20.65
N MET A 165 20.43 18.50 20.50
CA MET A 165 19.43 18.57 21.58
C MET A 165 18.09 17.94 21.20
N ILE A 166 17.36 17.42 22.19
CA ILE A 166 16.03 16.82 22.02
C ILE A 166 15.04 17.67 22.81
N ALA A 167 14.02 18.18 22.14
CA ALA A 167 12.96 18.96 22.75
C ALA A 167 11.61 18.27 22.57
N THR A 168 10.76 18.36 23.59
CA THR A 168 9.34 17.98 23.54
C THR A 168 8.46 19.16 23.96
N GLY A 169 7.13 19.04 23.98
CA GLY A 169 6.27 20.08 24.54
C GLY A 169 6.20 21.35 23.68
N SER A 170 6.58 22.51 24.24
CA SER A 170 6.58 23.75 23.46
C SER A 170 7.83 23.88 22.60
N LYS A 171 7.67 24.54 21.46
CA LYS A 171 8.76 24.88 20.53
C LYS A 171 9.96 25.50 21.28
N PRO A 172 11.18 24.97 21.09
CA PRO A 172 12.37 25.48 21.77
C PRO A 172 12.64 26.93 21.34
N THR A 173 13.23 27.71 22.24
CA THR A 173 13.51 29.13 22.01
C THR A 173 14.99 29.43 22.21
N LYS A 174 15.52 30.33 21.38
CA LYS A 174 16.89 30.87 21.48
C LYS A 174 16.78 32.33 21.92
N THR A 175 17.58 32.70 22.91
CA THR A 175 17.68 34.09 23.39
C THR A 175 19.15 34.50 23.42
N ALA A 176 19.45 35.73 23.02
CA ALA A 176 20.80 36.30 23.20
C ALA A 176 21.03 36.62 24.68
N THR A 177 22.18 36.26 25.24
CA THR A 177 22.61 36.74 26.56
C THR A 177 23.45 38.00 26.42
N THR A 178 23.53 38.79 27.48
CA THR A 178 24.36 40.01 27.57
C THR A 178 25.85 39.75 27.37
N ASP A 179 26.28 38.50 27.48
CA ASP A 179 27.68 38.10 27.56
C ASP A 179 28.21 37.60 26.19
N GLY A 180 27.42 37.75 25.12
CA GLY A 180 27.79 37.30 23.77
C GLY A 180 27.59 35.79 23.54
N HIS A 181 27.05 35.08 24.51
CA HIS A 181 26.70 33.66 24.42
C HIS A 181 25.23 33.47 24.00
N GLY A 182 24.93 32.38 23.30
CA GLY A 182 23.56 31.97 23.00
C GLY A 182 22.98 31.16 24.16
N ARG A 183 21.75 31.44 24.56
CA ARG A 183 21.01 30.65 25.56
C ARG A 183 19.82 29.96 24.92
N PHE A 184 19.66 28.68 25.22
CA PHE A 184 18.56 27.86 24.70
C PHE A 184 17.64 27.45 25.83
N THR A 185 16.33 27.57 25.59
CA THR A 185 15.29 27.13 26.50
C THR A 185 14.40 26.12 25.79
N TYR A 186 14.31 24.91 26.34
CA TYR A 186 13.59 23.79 25.73
C TYR A 186 13.01 22.87 26.81
N TYR A 187 11.98 22.10 26.47
CA TYR A 187 11.46 21.10 27.40
C TYR A 187 12.10 19.74 27.13
N THR A 188 12.59 19.08 28.18
CA THR A 188 13.06 17.69 28.12
C THR A 188 12.03 16.73 28.70
N PRO A 189 11.87 15.53 28.13
CA PRO A 189 11.02 14.50 28.72
C PRO A 189 11.56 14.06 30.09
N THR A 190 10.65 13.92 31.06
CA THR A 190 10.89 13.36 32.39
C THR A 190 9.90 12.23 32.67
N GLU A 191 10.13 11.42 33.71
CA GLU A 191 9.23 10.31 34.08
C GLU A 191 7.78 10.74 34.38
N SER A 192 7.58 12.00 34.75
CA SER A 192 6.28 12.59 35.15
C SER A 192 5.78 13.68 34.20
N GLY A 193 6.43 13.87 33.04
CA GLY A 193 5.99 14.85 32.03
C GLY A 193 7.16 15.46 31.27
N SER A 194 7.30 16.78 31.35
CA SER A 194 8.38 17.52 30.70
C SER A 194 8.89 18.63 31.59
N GLU A 195 10.20 18.82 31.65
CA GLU A 195 10.86 19.87 32.45
C GLU A 195 11.47 20.94 31.55
N LEU A 196 11.35 22.20 31.95
CA LEU A 196 11.96 23.32 31.24
C LEU A 196 13.46 23.38 31.57
N VAL A 197 14.29 23.08 30.59
CA VAL A 197 15.74 23.17 30.70
C VAL A 197 16.21 24.43 29.98
N THR A 198 17.10 25.17 30.64
CA THR A 198 17.78 26.30 30.02
C THR A 198 19.29 26.06 30.04
N LYS A 199 19.93 26.09 28.87
CA LYS A 199 21.35 25.81 28.73
C LYS A 199 22.07 26.94 27.99
N ASP A 200 23.18 27.36 28.57
CA ASP A 200 24.13 28.29 27.97
C ASP A 200 25.17 27.52 27.16
N TYR A 201 25.71 28.20 26.17
CA TYR A 201 26.55 27.55 25.17
C TYR A 201 27.97 28.16 25.12
N PRO A 202 29.03 27.32 25.01
CA PRO A 202 30.43 27.76 24.99
C PRO A 202 30.80 28.55 23.71
N ALA A 203 31.65 29.57 23.83
CA ALA A 203 32.05 30.39 22.69
C ALA A 203 32.79 29.56 21.61
N GLY A 204 32.38 29.68 20.33
CA GLY A 204 33.17 29.22 19.18
C GLY A 204 32.48 28.29 18.16
N ILE A 205 31.49 27.50 18.57
CA ILE A 205 30.75 26.62 17.62
C ILE A 205 29.81 27.48 16.72
N THR A 206 29.67 27.04 15.48
CA THR A 206 29.06 27.82 14.40
C THR A 206 27.70 27.28 13.97
N LYS A 207 27.37 26.04 14.34
CA LYS A 207 26.17 25.31 13.94
C LYS A 207 25.62 24.45 15.08
N PHE A 208 24.31 24.27 15.12
CA PHE A 208 23.60 23.48 16.12
C PHE A 208 22.48 22.68 15.52
N TYR A 209 22.13 21.57 16.17
CA TYR A 209 21.02 20.72 15.74
C TYR A 209 20.00 20.50 16.86
N CYS A 210 18.72 20.63 16.54
CA CYS A 210 17.61 20.34 17.45
C CYS A 210 16.65 19.33 16.81
N VAL A 211 16.30 18.29 17.56
CA VAL A 211 15.20 17.39 17.21
C VAL A 211 13.98 17.80 18.03
N TYR A 212 12.95 18.29 17.35
CA TYR A 212 11.67 18.68 17.96
C TYR A 212 10.52 18.05 17.17
N GLU A 213 9.60 17.35 17.86
CA GLU A 213 8.49 16.60 17.24
C GLU A 213 8.94 15.65 16.11
N GLY A 214 10.12 15.03 16.27
CA GLY A 214 10.70 14.12 15.26
C GLY A 214 11.39 14.81 14.08
N LYS A 215 11.28 16.13 13.95
CA LYS A 215 11.91 16.89 12.87
C LYS A 215 13.27 17.43 13.30
N LEU A 216 14.24 17.42 12.38
CA LEU A 216 15.58 17.97 12.61
C LEU A 216 15.66 19.43 12.12
N TYR A 217 16.14 20.30 12.99
CA TYR A 217 16.39 21.71 12.73
C TYR A 217 17.89 21.97 12.81
N GLU A 218 18.45 22.71 11.85
CA GLU A 218 19.81 23.27 11.90
C GLU A 218 19.71 24.75 12.24
N TRP A 219 20.57 25.21 13.15
CA TRP A 219 20.72 26.62 13.48
C TRP A 219 22.15 27.06 13.24
N VAL A 220 22.31 28.22 12.60
CA VAL A 220 23.61 28.85 12.40
C VAL A 220 23.77 29.99 13.41
N ASN A 221 24.99 30.21 13.91
CA ASN A 221 25.29 31.19 14.95
C ASN A 221 24.96 32.66 14.54
N THR A 222 24.75 32.93 13.24
CA THR A 222 24.57 34.30 12.71
C THR A 222 23.16 34.90 12.85
N ASP A 223 22.13 34.12 13.19
CA ASP A 223 20.75 34.63 13.36
C ASP A 223 20.27 34.46 14.81
N TRP A 224 20.06 35.58 15.52
CA TRP A 224 19.50 35.62 16.88
C TRP A 224 18.00 35.97 16.90
N ALA A 225 17.30 35.82 15.78
CA ALA A 225 15.86 36.02 15.71
C ALA A 225 15.10 34.76 16.16
N ASN A 226 13.95 34.96 16.82
CA ASN A 226 13.08 33.93 17.37
C ASN A 226 12.80 32.77 16.38
N PHE A 227 12.65 31.56 16.93
CA PHE A 227 12.24 30.27 16.32
C PHE A 227 11.07 30.33 15.30
N GLY A 228 10.36 31.44 15.17
CA GLY A 228 9.14 31.57 14.40
C GLY A 228 9.27 31.29 12.90
N ASN A 229 10.48 31.32 12.32
CA ASN A 229 10.68 31.25 10.86
C ASN A 229 11.60 30.10 10.38
N ASP A 230 12.15 29.28 11.27
CA ASP A 230 13.08 28.22 10.87
C ASP A 230 12.32 27.00 10.35
N THR A 231 12.46 26.72 9.06
CA THR A 231 12.00 25.46 8.47
C THR A 231 12.93 24.32 8.89
N PRO A 232 12.41 23.14 9.29
CA PRO A 232 13.26 21.97 9.50
C PRO A 232 14.10 21.71 8.24
N ILE A 233 15.30 21.17 8.41
CA ILE A 233 16.12 20.75 7.26
C ILE A 233 15.29 19.74 6.47
N ASP A 234 15.22 19.89 5.15
CA ASP A 234 14.39 19.07 4.27
C ASP A 234 14.97 17.64 4.12
N THR A 235 14.92 16.90 5.22
CA THR A 235 15.24 15.48 5.37
C THR A 235 14.00 14.63 5.47
N GLU A 236 12.80 15.23 5.57
CA GLU A 236 11.54 14.48 5.66
C GLU A 236 11.37 13.59 4.41
N LEU A 237 11.14 12.31 4.64
CA LEU A 237 10.84 11.36 3.57
C LEU A 237 9.51 11.77 2.92
N PHE A 238 9.49 11.77 1.58
CA PHE A 238 8.29 12.08 0.80
C PHE A 238 7.70 13.48 1.08
N SER A 239 8.55 14.48 1.38
CA SER A 239 8.14 15.86 1.71
C SER A 239 7.90 16.77 0.50
N ALA A 240 8.43 16.40 -0.68
CA ALA A 240 8.45 17.25 -1.86
C ALA A 240 8.18 16.47 -3.16
N PRO A 241 7.74 17.15 -4.25
CA PRO A 241 7.43 16.53 -5.54
C PRO A 241 8.52 15.65 -6.15
N THR A 242 9.81 15.90 -5.85
CA THR A 242 10.90 15.06 -6.38
C THR A 242 11.17 13.82 -5.52
N ARG A 243 10.56 13.73 -4.35
CA ARG A 243 10.79 12.67 -3.37
C ARG A 243 9.59 11.76 -3.17
N TYR A 244 8.43 12.03 -3.76
CA TYR A 244 7.24 11.18 -3.61
C TYR A 244 7.44 9.79 -4.23
N PRO A 245 6.92 8.74 -3.59
CA PRO A 245 7.11 7.37 -4.07
C PRO A 245 6.26 7.12 -5.32
N ALA A 246 6.76 6.28 -6.22
CA ALA A 246 6.06 5.85 -7.42
C ALA A 246 5.37 4.49 -7.24
N CYS A 247 5.88 3.65 -6.34
CA CYS A 247 5.38 2.29 -6.11
C CYS A 247 5.05 2.06 -4.63
N VAL A 248 4.04 1.20 -4.38
CA VAL A 248 3.59 0.86 -3.03
C VAL A 248 3.14 -0.61 -2.93
N ALA A 249 3.44 -1.27 -1.81
CA ALA A 249 2.89 -2.59 -1.49
C ALA A 249 2.87 -2.84 0.02
N PHE A 250 1.89 -3.62 0.50
CA PHE A 250 1.95 -4.22 1.83
C PHE A 250 2.63 -5.58 1.76
N PHE A 251 3.66 -5.81 2.56
CA PHE A 251 4.36 -7.09 2.63
C PHE A 251 4.90 -7.36 4.02
N ASN A 252 4.67 -8.57 4.54
CA ASN A 252 5.12 -9.02 5.86
C ASN A 252 4.94 -7.98 6.99
N ASN A 253 3.71 -7.49 7.16
CA ASN A 253 3.34 -6.47 8.17
C ASN A 253 4.05 -5.12 8.03
N ARG A 254 4.64 -4.80 6.88
CA ARG A 254 5.23 -3.50 6.60
C ARG A 254 4.60 -2.88 5.36
N LEU A 255 4.60 -1.56 5.32
CA LEU A 255 4.31 -0.80 4.11
C LEU A 255 5.61 -0.51 3.38
N PHE A 256 5.71 -0.98 2.14
CA PHE A 256 6.85 -0.71 1.26
C PHE A 256 6.50 0.41 0.29
N PHE A 257 7.44 1.34 0.15
CA PHE A 257 7.50 2.29 -0.95
C PHE A 257 8.75 2.05 -1.78
N ALA A 258 8.69 2.40 -3.06
CA ALA A 258 9.87 2.35 -3.91
C ALA A 258 9.80 3.41 -5.00
N SER A 259 10.99 3.77 -5.50
CA SER A 259 11.24 4.73 -6.57
C SER A 259 10.72 6.14 -6.29
N ASN A 260 11.56 7.15 -6.47
CA ASN A 260 11.14 8.53 -6.61
C ASN A 260 12.01 9.22 -7.67
N LEU A 261 11.71 10.48 -8.03
CA LEU A 261 12.46 11.19 -9.09
C LEU A 261 13.95 11.42 -8.75
N LYS A 262 14.33 11.35 -7.48
CA LYS A 262 15.72 11.54 -7.00
C LYS A 262 16.48 10.23 -6.80
N GLU A 263 15.79 9.20 -6.33
CA GLU A 263 16.29 7.91 -5.88
C GLU A 263 15.43 6.79 -6.50
N PRO A 264 15.55 6.57 -7.83
CA PRO A 264 14.67 5.67 -8.59
C PRO A 264 14.86 4.18 -8.24
N GLN A 265 16.03 3.82 -7.70
CA GLN A 265 16.43 2.45 -7.33
C GLN A 265 16.22 2.12 -5.84
N LYS A 266 15.65 3.05 -5.08
CA LYS A 266 15.55 2.95 -3.62
C LYS A 266 14.22 2.36 -3.17
N VAL A 267 14.29 1.51 -2.15
CA VAL A 267 13.17 0.88 -1.48
C VAL A 267 13.17 1.35 -0.02
N TRP A 268 12.00 1.72 0.49
CA TRP A 268 11.76 2.04 1.89
C TRP A 268 10.69 1.11 2.43
N ALA A 269 10.85 0.61 3.66
CA ALA A 269 9.79 -0.12 4.35
C ALA A 269 9.55 0.50 5.73
N SER A 270 8.28 0.67 6.08
CA SER A 270 7.85 1.15 7.38
C SER A 270 8.35 0.23 8.50
N ALA A 271 8.36 0.72 9.73
CA ALA A 271 8.52 -0.11 10.92
C ALA A 271 7.47 -1.22 10.95
N ALA A 272 7.86 -2.36 11.52
CA ALA A 272 6.92 -3.45 11.80
C ALA A 272 6.00 -3.09 12.97
N PRO A 273 4.85 -3.76 13.11
CA PRO A 273 3.97 -3.55 14.25
C PRO A 273 4.67 -3.93 15.56
N ASP A 274 4.39 -3.17 16.61
CA ASP A 274 4.87 -3.44 17.97
C ASP A 274 3.69 -3.48 18.95
N SER A 275 3.98 -3.42 20.26
CA SER A 275 2.94 -3.41 21.30
C SER A 275 1.97 -2.22 21.22
N ARG A 276 2.31 -1.16 20.47
CA ARG A 276 1.45 0.02 20.21
C ARG A 276 0.56 -0.17 18.98
N GLY A 277 0.71 -1.27 18.25
CA GLY A 277 -0.09 -1.61 17.08
C GLY A 277 0.65 -1.39 15.76
N VAL A 278 -0.13 -1.14 14.71
CA VAL A 278 0.36 -1.01 13.33
C VAL A 278 1.00 0.36 13.10
N ARG A 279 2.14 0.41 12.41
CA ARG A 279 2.98 1.61 12.27
C ARG A 279 3.38 1.90 10.82
N TYR A 280 2.42 1.83 9.89
CA TYR A 280 2.68 2.01 8.45
C TYR A 280 3.14 3.41 8.05
N ASN A 281 2.95 4.41 8.92
CA ASN A 281 3.46 5.77 8.75
C ASN A 281 4.85 5.97 9.36
N ASP A 282 5.37 5.01 10.14
CA ASP A 282 6.66 5.14 10.82
C ASP A 282 7.80 4.65 9.93
N PHE A 283 8.65 5.58 9.50
CA PHE A 283 9.85 5.32 8.73
C PHE A 283 11.12 5.61 9.54
N SER A 284 11.06 5.56 10.87
CA SER A 284 12.24 5.67 11.72
C SER A 284 13.15 4.43 11.72
N THR A 285 14.43 4.65 11.41
CA THR A 285 15.44 3.59 11.24
C THR A 285 16.06 3.12 12.57
N TYR A 286 15.82 3.88 13.63
CA TYR A 286 16.26 3.56 14.98
C TYR A 286 15.24 4.02 16.02
N LYS A 287 15.28 3.39 17.20
CA LYS A 287 14.60 3.87 18.40
C LYS A 287 15.56 4.67 19.25
N LYS A 288 15.11 5.82 19.72
CA LYS A 288 15.88 6.65 20.63
C LYS A 288 15.56 6.29 22.07
N TYR A 289 16.56 5.78 22.79
CA TYR A 289 16.49 5.53 24.22
C TYR A 289 17.15 6.68 24.96
N ILE A 290 16.38 7.36 25.80
CA ILE A 290 16.85 8.46 26.63
C ILE A 290 16.95 7.94 28.06
N THR A 291 18.17 7.85 28.56
CA THR A 291 18.43 7.52 29.96
C THR A 291 18.74 8.81 30.70
N VAL A 292 17.90 9.16 31.67
CA VAL A 292 18.13 10.30 32.55
C VAL A 292 18.86 9.79 33.78
N ASN A 293 20.12 10.18 33.92
CA ASN A 293 20.90 9.88 35.10
C ASN A 293 20.95 11.11 36.01
N ARG A 294 20.92 10.87 37.32
CA ARG A 294 21.15 11.88 38.34
C ARG A 294 22.41 11.50 39.08
N ALA A 295 23.39 12.41 39.12
CA ALA A 295 24.57 12.28 39.95
C ALA A 295 24.60 13.45 40.93
N ALA A 296 24.95 13.21 42.20
CA ALA A 296 25.17 14.30 43.14
C ALA A 296 26.31 15.20 42.62
N LYS A 297 26.12 16.52 42.72
CA LYS A 297 27.18 17.48 42.42
C LYS A 297 28.32 17.25 43.39
N GLU A 298 29.55 17.15 42.88
CA GLU A 298 30.76 17.08 43.70
C GLU A 298 30.59 16.05 44.84
N ALA A 299 30.30 14.79 44.48
CA ALA A 299 29.85 13.78 45.44
C ALA A 299 30.94 13.44 46.48
N ASP A 300 30.92 14.15 47.60
CA ASP A 300 31.78 13.90 48.76
C ASP A 300 30.94 13.67 50.02
N MET A 301 31.20 12.55 50.69
CA MET A 301 30.43 12.07 51.83
C MET A 301 31.29 11.30 52.82
N HIS A 302 31.18 11.67 54.09
CA HIS A 302 31.93 11.03 55.17
C HIS A 302 31.00 10.61 56.30
N VAL A 303 31.16 9.37 56.76
CA VAL A 303 30.33 8.77 57.81
C VAL A 303 31.16 8.62 59.08
N PHE A 304 30.62 9.08 60.20
CA PHE A 304 31.28 9.05 61.50
C PHE A 304 30.26 8.83 62.62
N THR A 305 30.77 8.70 63.85
CA THR A 305 29.95 8.65 65.07
C THR A 305 30.36 9.76 66.01
N CYS A 306 29.42 10.23 66.82
CA CYS A 306 29.65 11.31 67.78
C CYS A 306 28.69 11.23 68.96
N ASP A 307 28.97 12.04 69.98
CA ASP A 307 28.10 12.25 71.13
C ASP A 307 27.61 13.71 71.14
N ILE A 308 26.34 13.92 71.46
CA ILE A 308 25.72 15.25 71.63
C ILE A 308 25.14 15.34 73.04
N ASN A 309 25.61 16.30 73.84
CA ASN A 309 25.03 16.59 75.14
C ASN A 309 24.10 17.81 75.07
N PRO A 310 22.99 17.86 75.85
CA PRO A 310 22.11 19.02 75.90
C PRO A 310 22.83 20.32 76.29
N VAL A 311 23.88 20.22 77.10
CA VAL A 311 24.71 21.37 77.52
C VAL A 311 25.58 21.95 76.40
N ASP A 312 25.77 21.21 75.30
CA ASP A 312 26.58 21.62 74.15
C ASP A 312 25.75 22.35 73.08
N VAL A 313 24.47 22.60 73.35
CA VAL A 313 23.53 23.36 72.51
C VAL A 313 23.39 24.79 73.05
N SER A 314 23.87 25.78 72.30
CA SER A 314 23.77 27.18 72.72
C SER A 314 23.87 28.16 71.55
N GLY A 315 23.09 29.24 71.60
CA GLY A 315 23.25 30.40 70.71
C GLY A 315 23.10 30.11 69.22
N GLY A 316 22.20 29.18 68.83
CA GLY A 316 22.01 28.78 67.43
C GLY A 316 22.95 27.68 66.95
N HIS A 317 23.82 27.14 67.81
CA HIS A 317 24.83 26.15 67.43
C HIS A 317 24.85 24.95 68.38
N THR A 318 25.30 23.80 67.86
CA THR A 318 25.49 22.58 68.65
C THR A 318 26.90 22.04 68.45
N THR A 319 27.58 21.68 69.54
CA THR A 319 28.91 21.04 69.48
C THR A 319 28.79 19.52 69.65
N LEU A 320 29.15 18.77 68.61
CA LEU A 320 29.31 17.32 68.66
C LEU A 320 30.70 16.98 69.23
N ARG A 321 30.75 16.03 70.16
CA ARG A 321 31.98 15.56 70.82
C ARG A 321 32.27 14.11 70.45
N ASN A 322 33.47 13.63 70.75
CA ASN A 322 33.91 12.26 70.45
C ASN A 322 33.68 11.88 68.97
N VAL A 323 33.87 12.86 68.07
CA VAL A 323 33.77 12.67 66.63
C VAL A 323 34.86 11.69 66.22
N THR A 324 34.48 10.56 65.63
CA THR A 324 35.43 9.46 65.34
C THR A 324 36.30 9.67 64.11
N GLN A 325 36.03 10.72 63.33
CA GLN A 325 36.81 11.11 62.16
C GLN A 325 37.38 12.53 62.33
N ASP A 326 38.63 12.73 61.92
CA ASP A 326 39.27 14.05 61.93
C ASP A 326 38.91 14.81 60.65
N PHE A 327 38.11 15.88 60.79
CA PHE A 327 37.68 16.74 59.68
C PHE A 327 38.55 18.00 59.50
N THR A 328 39.69 18.09 60.20
CA THR A 328 40.64 19.21 60.03
C THR A 328 41.52 19.05 58.80
N GLN A 329 41.57 17.85 58.21
CA GLN A 329 42.35 17.51 57.01
C GLN A 329 41.60 16.47 56.18
N GLY A 330 41.87 16.42 54.87
CA GLY A 330 41.36 15.37 53.99
C GLY A 330 39.94 15.56 53.43
N LEU A 331 39.37 16.77 53.55
CA LEU A 331 38.14 17.17 52.84
C LEU A 331 38.47 17.75 51.46
N GLU A 332 37.64 17.46 50.47
CA GLU A 332 37.80 17.99 49.11
C GLU A 332 37.36 19.47 49.03
N HIS A 333 36.45 19.91 49.90
CA HIS A 333 35.88 21.26 49.93
C HIS A 333 36.07 21.95 51.30
N PRO A 334 35.90 23.29 51.39
CA PRO A 334 35.83 23.98 52.67
C PRO A 334 34.77 23.38 53.58
N LEU A 335 35.11 23.16 54.86
CA LEU A 335 34.21 22.54 55.84
C LEU A 335 32.83 23.21 55.94
N THR A 336 32.76 24.52 55.70
CA THR A 336 31.52 25.33 55.73
C THR A 336 30.54 25.04 54.59
N ASP A 337 30.97 24.29 53.59
CA ASP A 337 30.14 23.88 52.46
C ASP A 337 29.39 22.58 52.75
N TYR A 338 29.84 21.80 53.74
CA TYR A 338 29.19 20.55 54.12
C TYR A 338 27.95 20.79 54.99
N TYR A 339 26.95 19.97 54.72
CA TYR A 339 25.77 19.75 55.54
C TYR A 339 25.95 18.49 56.36
N ILE A 340 25.37 18.45 57.55
CA ILE A 340 25.35 17.26 58.41
C ILE A 340 23.96 16.61 58.38
N THR A 341 23.92 15.28 58.45
CA THR A 341 22.69 14.52 58.68
C THR A 341 22.93 13.47 59.75
N GLY A 342 21.97 13.31 60.66
CA GLY A 342 22.02 12.38 61.78
C GLY A 342 20.69 12.39 62.53
N ALA A 343 20.42 11.35 63.32
CA ALA A 343 19.15 11.25 64.02
C ALA A 343 18.98 12.43 65.00
N GLY A 344 17.84 13.13 64.92
CA GLY A 344 17.55 14.32 65.72
C GLY A 344 18.20 15.61 65.22
N ILE A 345 18.99 15.59 64.14
CA ILE A 345 19.57 16.79 63.51
C ILE A 345 18.64 17.26 62.37
N PRO A 346 18.18 18.54 62.38
CA PRO A 346 17.35 19.07 61.30
C PRO A 346 18.04 19.01 59.93
N VAL A 347 17.27 18.66 58.90
CA VAL A 347 17.72 18.68 57.50
C VAL A 347 18.17 20.09 57.10
N GLY A 348 19.28 20.18 56.36
CA GLY A 348 19.86 21.45 55.92
C GLY A 348 20.77 22.14 56.94
N THR A 349 21.10 21.48 58.06
CA THR A 349 22.07 21.99 59.03
C THR A 349 23.48 21.99 58.44
N LYS A 350 24.16 23.14 58.48
CA LYS A 350 25.55 23.29 58.01
C LYS A 350 26.58 22.96 59.08
N VAL A 351 27.75 22.54 58.64
CA VAL A 351 28.95 22.45 59.49
C VAL A 351 29.63 23.82 59.54
N LEU A 352 30.07 24.24 60.72
CA LEU A 352 30.69 25.56 60.93
C LEU A 352 32.19 25.47 61.19
N SER A 353 32.62 24.54 62.04
CA SER A 353 34.03 24.35 62.38
C SER A 353 34.29 22.96 62.95
N ALA A 354 35.53 22.48 62.85
CA ALA A 354 35.97 21.21 63.41
C ALA A 354 37.27 21.37 64.18
N THR A 355 37.46 20.50 65.18
CA THR A 355 38.77 20.19 65.76
C THR A 355 39.04 18.69 65.57
N VAL A 356 40.16 18.18 66.08
CA VAL A 356 40.54 16.76 65.94
C VAL A 356 39.47 15.80 66.48
N ASN A 357 38.61 16.23 67.43
CA ASN A 357 37.61 15.36 68.06
C ASN A 357 36.24 16.02 68.30
N THR A 358 36.00 17.23 67.78
CA THR A 358 34.71 17.93 67.91
C THR A 358 34.28 18.56 66.58
N LEU A 359 32.97 18.65 66.36
CA LEU A 359 32.37 19.31 65.20
C LEU A 359 31.31 20.30 65.67
N VAL A 360 31.26 21.51 65.14
CA VAL A 360 30.25 22.52 65.47
C VAL A 360 29.31 22.69 64.29
N ILE A 361 28.01 22.61 64.55
CA ILE A 361 26.96 22.65 63.53
C ILE A 361 25.99 23.80 63.75
N ASP A 362 25.42 24.32 62.67
CA ASP A 362 24.57 25.51 62.61
C ASP A 362 23.10 25.22 62.95
N THR A 363 22.87 24.62 64.12
CA THR A 363 21.53 24.42 64.65
C THR A 363 21.57 24.32 66.16
N ASP A 364 20.56 24.86 66.83
CA ASP A 364 20.26 24.61 68.24
C ASP A 364 19.01 23.74 68.45
N LYS A 365 18.44 23.22 67.35
CA LYS A 365 17.18 22.46 67.34
C LYS A 365 17.40 20.95 67.29
N VAL A 366 18.42 20.45 67.99
CA VAL A 366 18.65 19.01 68.10
C VAL A 366 17.63 18.40 69.06
N GLU A 367 16.93 17.35 68.62
CA GLU A 367 15.94 16.66 69.46
C GLU A 367 16.62 15.67 70.41
N PHE A 368 16.38 15.79 71.71
CA PHE A 368 16.88 14.87 72.73
C PHE A 368 15.75 14.03 73.31
N PRO A 369 16.00 12.76 73.67
CA PRO A 369 15.04 11.96 74.42
C PRO A 369 14.83 12.55 75.82
N GLU A 370 13.57 12.80 76.17
CA GLU A 370 13.18 13.36 77.46
C GLU A 370 12.61 12.29 78.39
N ARG A 371 12.96 12.36 79.68
CA ARG A 371 12.30 11.60 80.73
C ARG A 371 11.58 12.54 81.68
N VAL A 372 10.27 12.36 81.75
CA VAL A 372 9.39 13.11 82.63
C VAL A 372 9.28 12.36 83.96
N THR A 373 9.73 12.99 85.04
CA THR A 373 9.59 12.48 86.40
C THR A 373 8.67 13.39 87.18
N THR A 374 7.54 12.85 87.65
CA THR A 374 6.61 13.57 88.51
C THR A 374 6.87 13.20 89.96
N THR A 375 7.33 14.17 90.75
CA THR A 375 7.51 14.04 92.19
C THR A 375 6.53 14.92 92.93
N MET A 376 6.06 14.48 94.09
CA MET A 376 5.17 15.29 94.94
C MET A 376 6.02 16.16 95.85
N GLU A 377 5.92 17.47 95.70
CA GLU A 377 6.58 18.44 96.58
C GLU A 377 5.50 19.33 97.20
N ASN A 378 5.42 19.35 98.54
CA ASN A 378 4.36 20.06 99.29
C ASN A 378 2.92 19.71 98.82
N ASP A 379 2.62 18.43 98.58
CA ASP A 379 1.32 17.94 98.06
C ASP A 379 0.88 18.53 96.71
N GLN A 380 1.81 19.08 95.93
CA GLN A 380 1.58 19.45 94.52
C GLN A 380 2.49 18.60 93.61
N PRO A 381 1.98 18.10 92.46
CA PRO A 381 2.80 17.40 91.49
C PRO A 381 3.77 18.38 90.83
N VAL A 382 5.06 18.21 91.10
CA VAL A 382 6.14 18.91 90.39
C VAL A 382 6.63 17.97 89.29
N VAL A 383 6.42 18.40 88.05
CA VAL A 383 6.90 17.69 86.86
C VAL A 383 8.29 18.21 86.53
N THR A 384 9.28 17.34 86.57
CA THR A 384 10.64 17.63 86.11
C THR A 384 10.91 16.85 84.83
N THR A 385 11.45 17.53 83.83
CA THR A 385 11.84 16.93 82.55
C THR A 385 13.36 16.96 82.46
N GLU A 386 13.99 15.80 82.28
CA GLU A 386 15.44 15.65 82.09
C GLU A 386 15.72 15.15 80.67
N GLN A 387 16.63 15.84 79.96
CA GLN A 387 17.09 15.46 78.61
C GLN A 387 18.37 14.63 78.73
N TYR A 388 18.43 13.48 78.04
CA TYR A 388 19.62 12.62 78.02
C TYR A 388 20.50 12.88 76.79
N PRO A 389 21.84 12.74 76.93
CA PRO A 389 22.76 12.88 75.81
C PRO A 389 22.58 11.76 74.78
N LEU A 390 22.72 12.10 73.51
CA LEU A 390 22.79 11.14 72.41
C LEU A 390 24.23 10.63 72.36
N THR A 391 24.43 9.33 72.52
CA THR A 391 25.77 8.70 72.49
C THR A 391 25.91 7.72 71.33
N ASN A 392 27.10 7.65 70.72
CA ASN A 392 27.39 6.86 69.51
C ASN A 392 26.42 7.13 68.36
N LEU A 393 26.00 8.38 68.19
CA LEU A 393 25.12 8.80 67.10
C LEU A 393 25.86 8.69 65.77
N ALA A 394 25.35 7.85 64.85
CA ALA A 394 25.83 7.80 63.48
C ALA A 394 25.40 9.07 62.75
N CYS A 395 26.37 9.79 62.19
CA CYS A 395 26.18 11.01 61.44
C CYS A 395 26.99 10.95 60.15
N THR A 396 26.54 11.73 59.18
CA THR A 396 27.20 11.90 57.90
C THR A 396 27.37 13.39 57.64
N ILE A 397 28.53 13.78 57.08
CA ILE A 397 28.66 15.07 56.41
C ILE A 397 28.71 14.87 54.90
N GLN A 398 28.07 15.75 54.16
CA GLN A 398 28.00 15.70 52.71
C GLN A 398 27.76 17.10 52.12
N LEU A 399 28.07 17.30 50.85
CA LEU A 399 27.93 18.62 50.20
C LEU A 399 26.49 18.99 49.81
N TRP A 400 25.53 18.11 50.05
CA TRP A 400 24.11 18.34 49.79
C TRP A 400 23.25 18.31 51.06
N ARG A 401 22.10 18.98 51.04
CA ARG A 401 21.34 19.32 52.27
C ARG A 401 20.87 18.15 53.12
N SER A 402 20.75 16.94 52.56
CA SER A 402 20.38 15.72 53.29
C SER A 402 20.84 14.46 52.58
N SER A 403 21.44 13.53 53.32
CA SER A 403 21.82 12.20 52.81
C SER A 403 20.61 11.34 52.39
N GLU A 404 19.41 11.66 52.87
CA GLU A 404 18.18 10.88 52.63
C GLU A 404 17.23 11.55 51.62
N VAL A 405 17.29 12.88 51.50
CA VAL A 405 16.41 13.67 50.64
C VAL A 405 17.24 14.66 49.84
N ILE A 406 17.47 14.34 48.57
CA ILE A 406 18.25 15.17 47.65
C ILE A 406 17.29 16.07 46.86
N SER A 407 17.54 17.38 46.84
CA SER A 407 16.74 18.36 46.09
C SER A 407 17.30 18.59 44.68
N SER A 408 16.54 19.22 43.79
CA SER A 408 16.99 19.54 42.41
C SER A 408 18.19 20.48 42.33
N GLU A 409 18.55 21.15 43.43
CA GLU A 409 19.75 21.99 43.51
C GLU A 409 21.03 21.17 43.72
N ASP A 410 20.91 19.95 44.28
CA ASP A 410 21.99 19.13 44.81
C ASP A 410 22.54 18.07 43.81
N TYR A 411 21.87 17.85 42.69
CA TYR A 411 22.31 16.89 41.66
C TYR A 411 22.46 17.54 40.28
N ASP A 412 23.37 16.98 39.50
CA ASP A 412 23.43 17.19 38.06
C ASP A 412 22.60 16.12 37.35
N VAL A 413 21.76 16.58 36.43
CA VAL A 413 21.07 15.71 35.48
C VAL A 413 21.92 15.63 34.23
N PHE A 414 22.32 14.42 33.88
CA PHE A 414 22.87 14.19 32.54
C PHE A 414 22.02 13.16 31.81
N VAL A 415 21.77 13.49 30.55
CA VAL A 415 20.90 12.73 29.66
C VAL A 415 21.79 12.00 28.67
N VAL A 416 21.75 10.67 28.69
CA VAL A 416 22.42 9.84 27.69
C VAL A 416 21.37 9.43 26.67
N SER A 417 21.61 9.74 25.40
CA SER A 417 20.74 9.31 24.31
C SER A 417 21.45 8.26 23.45
N ASN A 418 20.84 7.08 23.34
CA ASN A 418 21.31 6.00 22.50
C ASN A 418 20.32 5.76 21.36
N ASN A 419 20.83 5.66 20.14
CA ASN A 419 20.06 5.24 18.98
C ASN A 419 20.29 3.74 18.79
N ILE A 420 19.22 2.96 18.89
CA ILE A 420 19.29 1.50 18.74
C ILE A 420 18.40 1.09 17.58
N THR A 421 19.00 0.50 16.56
CA THR A 421 18.26 -0.19 15.49
C THR A 421 17.92 -1.59 15.96
N THR A 422 16.63 -1.85 16.08
CA THR A 422 16.06 -3.16 16.38
C THR A 422 15.40 -3.73 15.13
N ALA A 423 15.19 -5.04 15.05
CA ALA A 423 14.63 -5.69 13.86
C ALA A 423 13.28 -5.11 13.39
N ASP A 424 12.48 -4.56 14.29
CA ASP A 424 11.17 -3.94 14.00
C ASP A 424 11.26 -2.49 13.50
N CYS A 425 12.42 -1.83 13.57
CA CYS A 425 12.61 -0.49 13.00
C CYS A 425 12.35 -0.47 11.48
N SER A 426 12.16 0.72 10.91
CA SER A 426 12.09 0.90 9.46
C SER A 426 13.40 0.49 8.80
N LEU A 427 13.37 0.32 7.48
CA LEU A 427 14.55 0.03 6.69
C LEU A 427 14.47 0.73 5.34
N PHE A 428 15.63 1.04 4.78
CA PHE A 428 15.76 1.47 3.40
C PHE A 428 17.02 0.87 2.79
N PHE A 429 17.00 0.64 1.48
CA PHE A 429 18.14 0.14 0.74
C PHE A 429 17.98 0.45 -0.75
N GLU A 430 19.08 0.38 -1.47
CA GLU A 430 19.09 0.53 -2.93
C GLU A 430 19.30 -0.83 -3.58
N LEU A 431 18.61 -1.08 -4.69
CA LEU A 431 18.85 -2.27 -5.49
C LEU A 431 20.19 -2.10 -6.23
N ALA A 432 21.20 -2.86 -5.83
CA ALA A 432 22.52 -2.80 -6.44
C ALA A 432 22.55 -3.53 -7.79
N SER A 433 22.22 -2.81 -8.87
CA SER A 433 22.33 -3.26 -10.26
C SER A 433 23.50 -2.57 -10.97
N ASP A 434 23.95 -3.14 -12.10
CA ASP A 434 24.92 -2.51 -13.01
C ASP A 434 24.33 -1.37 -13.84
N GLN A 435 23.00 -1.22 -13.82
CA GLN A 435 22.25 -0.13 -14.41
C GLN A 435 21.50 0.63 -13.32
N ASN A 436 21.45 1.96 -13.42
CA ASN A 436 20.66 2.81 -12.53
C ASN A 436 19.22 2.84 -13.02
N ASP A 437 18.52 1.73 -12.79
CA ASP A 437 17.16 1.49 -13.28
C ASP A 437 16.12 1.94 -12.27
N ALA A 438 15.05 2.56 -12.75
CA ALA A 438 13.90 2.85 -11.90
C ALA A 438 13.12 1.58 -11.52
N ILE A 439 12.68 1.52 -10.26
CA ILE A 439 11.69 0.53 -9.83
C ILE A 439 10.33 0.95 -10.41
N MET A 440 9.70 0.00 -11.10
CA MET A 440 8.48 0.19 -11.87
C MET A 440 7.24 -0.39 -11.18
N PHE A 441 7.39 -1.40 -10.32
CA PHE A 441 6.29 -1.88 -9.48
C PHE A 441 6.78 -2.66 -8.27
N LEU A 442 5.92 -2.75 -7.26
CA LEU A 442 6.01 -3.69 -6.15
C LEU A 442 4.78 -4.60 -6.17
N SER A 443 4.98 -5.91 -6.02
CA SER A 443 3.88 -6.87 -5.99
C SER A 443 4.07 -7.90 -4.88
N SER A 444 3.07 -8.00 -3.99
CA SER A 444 3.11 -8.85 -2.82
C SER A 444 2.53 -10.22 -3.13
N ASN A 445 3.34 -11.27 -3.00
CA ASN A 445 2.91 -12.68 -3.02
C ASN A 445 3.68 -13.42 -1.92
N ARG A 446 4.06 -14.70 -2.10
CA ARG A 446 4.95 -15.44 -1.19
C ARG A 446 6.28 -14.69 -0.94
N PHE A 447 6.75 -13.99 -1.96
CA PHE A 447 7.87 -13.07 -1.91
C PHE A 447 7.38 -11.71 -2.41
N LEU A 448 8.07 -10.64 -2.03
CA LEU A 448 7.83 -9.33 -2.63
C LEU A 448 8.61 -9.26 -3.95
N ALA A 449 7.86 -9.28 -5.06
CA ALA A 449 8.42 -9.11 -6.38
C ALA A 449 8.63 -7.62 -6.66
N VAL A 450 9.83 -7.26 -7.11
CA VAL A 450 10.21 -5.89 -7.43
C VAL A 450 10.66 -5.83 -8.88
N GLY A 451 9.82 -5.22 -9.72
CA GLY A 451 10.13 -5.02 -11.14
C GLY A 451 10.87 -3.70 -11.34
N THR A 452 11.99 -3.74 -12.05
CA THR A 452 12.75 -2.56 -12.49
C THR A 452 12.67 -2.44 -14.00
N GLU A 453 13.19 -1.35 -14.55
CA GLU A 453 13.29 -1.16 -16.01
C GLU A 453 14.01 -2.32 -16.71
N SER A 454 15.06 -2.90 -16.13
CA SER A 454 15.86 -3.93 -16.81
C SER A 454 15.73 -5.34 -16.22
N SER A 455 15.24 -5.47 -14.99
CA SER A 455 15.33 -6.71 -14.22
C SER A 455 14.17 -6.93 -13.23
N ILE A 456 14.02 -8.18 -12.79
CA ILE A 456 13.07 -8.61 -11.75
C ILE A 456 13.84 -9.10 -10.53
N TRP A 457 13.44 -8.63 -9.36
CA TRP A 457 14.04 -8.93 -8.07
C TRP A 457 13.02 -9.57 -7.13
N SER A 458 13.53 -10.30 -6.14
CA SER A 458 12.74 -10.88 -5.06
C SER A 458 13.27 -10.42 -3.71
N ILE A 459 12.36 -10.08 -2.80
CA ILE A 459 12.66 -9.83 -1.39
C ILE A 459 11.98 -10.92 -0.54
N ASP A 460 12.75 -11.49 0.38
CA ASP A 460 12.30 -12.54 1.28
C ASP A 460 11.32 -12.04 2.34
N PRO A 461 10.34 -12.86 2.77
CA PRO A 461 9.45 -12.50 3.86
C PRO A 461 10.19 -12.32 5.20
N GLY A 462 11.41 -12.82 5.35
CA GLY A 462 12.23 -12.62 6.57
C GLY A 462 12.86 -11.22 6.71
N ILE A 463 12.64 -10.33 5.75
CA ILE A 463 13.28 -9.00 5.73
C ILE A 463 12.94 -8.18 6.98
N ASN A 464 13.98 -7.59 7.57
CA ASN A 464 13.88 -6.73 8.74
C ASN A 464 15.07 -5.76 8.77
N ALA A 465 15.06 -4.78 9.70
CA ALA A 465 16.09 -3.73 9.72
C ALA A 465 17.52 -4.25 9.99
N LEU A 466 17.67 -5.46 10.55
CA LEU A 466 18.97 -6.09 10.81
C LEU A 466 19.38 -7.09 9.71
N SER A 467 18.45 -7.45 8.83
CA SER A 467 18.66 -8.43 7.77
C SER A 467 17.91 -8.00 6.51
N ILE A 468 18.61 -7.25 5.67
CA ILE A 468 18.12 -6.77 4.39
C ILE A 468 18.68 -7.69 3.30
N ASN A 469 17.81 -8.44 2.63
CA ASN A 469 18.18 -9.30 1.52
C ASN A 469 17.25 -9.06 0.32
N ALA A 470 17.83 -8.58 -0.77
CA ALA A 470 17.16 -8.42 -2.06
C ALA A 470 18.01 -9.10 -3.14
N MET A 471 17.39 -9.98 -3.92
CA MET A 471 18.11 -10.82 -4.88
C MET A 471 17.53 -10.62 -6.29
N MET A 472 18.41 -10.36 -7.26
CA MET A 472 18.03 -10.30 -8.67
C MET A 472 17.76 -11.72 -9.17
N GLN A 473 16.62 -11.93 -9.81
CA GLN A 473 16.21 -13.25 -10.31
C GLN A 473 16.30 -13.36 -11.85
N GLY A 474 16.32 -12.23 -12.56
CA GLY A 474 16.55 -12.23 -14.01
C GLY A 474 16.53 -10.83 -14.62
N ARG A 475 17.11 -10.71 -15.81
CA ARG A 475 17.13 -9.47 -16.60
C ARG A 475 15.91 -9.36 -17.52
N TYR A 476 14.75 -9.41 -16.90
CA TYR A 476 13.48 -9.20 -17.56
C TYR A 476 12.91 -7.88 -17.06
N GLY A 477 13.13 -6.84 -17.84
CA GLY A 477 12.66 -5.50 -17.58
C GLY A 477 11.15 -5.36 -17.58
N SER A 478 10.66 -4.35 -16.87
CA SER A 478 9.23 -4.07 -16.66
C SER A 478 8.86 -2.66 -17.13
N ASP A 479 7.61 -2.47 -17.54
CA ASP A 479 7.02 -1.15 -17.80
C ASP A 479 6.32 -0.60 -16.54
N ASN A 480 5.96 0.68 -16.55
CA ASN A 480 5.26 1.37 -15.45
C ASN A 480 3.76 1.03 -15.42
N ILE A 481 3.45 -0.25 -15.22
CA ILE A 481 2.13 -0.77 -14.86
C ILE A 481 2.33 -1.66 -13.63
N GLN A 482 1.47 -1.47 -12.63
CA GLN A 482 1.55 -2.22 -11.37
C GLN A 482 1.40 -3.74 -11.62
N GLY A 483 2.44 -4.51 -11.30
CA GLY A 483 2.38 -5.97 -11.33
C GLY A 483 1.41 -6.52 -10.29
N GLN A 484 0.61 -7.51 -10.66
CA GLN A 484 -0.41 -8.09 -9.78
C GLN A 484 -0.10 -9.54 -9.43
N ALA A 485 -0.44 -9.95 -8.22
CA ALA A 485 -0.35 -11.33 -7.78
C ALA A 485 -1.56 -12.12 -8.30
N VAL A 486 -1.31 -13.10 -9.16
CA VAL A 486 -2.31 -13.98 -9.75
C VAL A 486 -1.96 -15.42 -9.38
N GLU A 487 -2.83 -16.06 -8.60
CA GLU A 487 -2.54 -17.36 -7.96
C GLU A 487 -1.19 -17.34 -7.21
N THR A 488 -0.23 -18.15 -7.66
CA THR A 488 1.11 -18.30 -7.06
C THR A 488 2.20 -17.48 -7.78
N ALA A 489 1.82 -16.68 -8.77
CA ALA A 489 2.73 -15.89 -9.59
C ALA A 489 2.46 -14.39 -9.46
N THR A 490 3.45 -13.58 -9.80
CA THR A 490 3.28 -12.16 -10.13
C THR A 490 3.26 -12.02 -11.64
N VAL A 491 2.17 -11.45 -12.18
CA VAL A 491 2.04 -11.14 -13.59
C VAL A 491 2.40 -9.68 -13.82
N TYR A 492 3.25 -9.42 -14.82
CA TYR A 492 3.70 -8.08 -15.18
C TYR A 492 4.01 -7.97 -16.67
N PHE A 493 4.21 -6.73 -17.13
CA PHE A 493 4.47 -6.43 -18.53
C PHE A 493 5.91 -5.98 -18.75
N ALA A 494 6.51 -6.50 -19.82
CA ALA A 494 7.81 -6.04 -20.29
C ALA A 494 7.71 -4.61 -20.84
N GLN A 495 8.86 -3.93 -20.94
CA GLN A 495 8.95 -2.60 -21.54
C GLN A 495 8.20 -2.49 -22.87
N GLY A 496 7.43 -1.41 -23.04
CA GLY A 496 6.56 -1.17 -24.19
C GLY A 496 5.22 -1.89 -24.12
N ARG A 497 4.96 -2.68 -23.07
CA ARG A 497 3.67 -3.34 -22.77
C ARG A 497 3.15 -4.26 -23.86
N LYS A 498 4.07 -4.80 -24.67
CA LYS A 498 3.81 -5.78 -25.75
C LYS A 498 4.26 -7.20 -25.42
N GLY A 499 4.79 -7.40 -24.21
CA GLY A 499 5.15 -8.71 -23.68
C GLY A 499 4.60 -8.84 -22.28
N ILE A 500 4.09 -10.02 -21.95
CA ILE A 500 3.57 -10.36 -20.63
C ILE A 500 4.40 -11.49 -20.04
N ARG A 501 4.69 -11.38 -18.75
CA ARG A 501 5.49 -12.36 -18.03
C ARG A 501 4.82 -12.75 -16.74
N GLU A 502 4.96 -14.02 -16.40
CA GLU A 502 4.71 -14.50 -15.05
C GLU A 502 6.04 -14.72 -14.34
N PHE A 503 6.12 -14.30 -13.08
CA PHE A 503 7.24 -14.52 -12.18
C PHE A 503 6.76 -15.34 -11.00
N TYR A 504 7.36 -16.51 -10.77
CA TYR A 504 6.96 -17.39 -9.67
C TYR A 504 8.14 -18.19 -9.14
N TYR A 505 7.97 -18.70 -7.92
CA TYR A 505 8.91 -19.61 -7.30
C TYR A 505 8.51 -21.06 -7.61
N ASP A 506 9.40 -21.79 -8.28
CA ASP A 506 9.24 -23.22 -8.52
C ASP A 506 9.82 -24.02 -7.35
N GLY A 507 8.94 -24.67 -6.58
CA GLY A 507 9.33 -25.47 -5.42
C GLY A 507 10.12 -26.73 -5.76
N GLU A 508 9.94 -27.30 -6.95
CA GLU A 508 10.65 -28.52 -7.36
C GLU A 508 12.11 -28.23 -7.70
N SER A 509 12.36 -27.19 -8.49
CA SER A 509 13.72 -26.77 -8.83
C SER A 509 14.34 -25.83 -7.78
N SER A 510 13.59 -25.42 -6.75
CA SER A 510 14.00 -24.44 -5.73
C SER A 510 14.58 -23.16 -6.34
N ALA A 511 13.95 -22.68 -7.41
CA ALA A 511 14.42 -21.56 -8.20
C ALA A 511 13.27 -20.68 -8.67
N PHE A 512 13.54 -19.39 -8.86
CA PHE A 512 12.59 -18.50 -9.49
C PHE A 512 12.58 -18.69 -11.01
N ARG A 513 11.38 -18.62 -11.61
CA ARG A 513 11.18 -18.69 -13.05
C ARG A 513 10.43 -17.45 -13.51
N THR A 514 10.81 -16.98 -14.70
CA THR A 514 10.10 -15.93 -15.41
C THR A 514 9.75 -16.42 -16.81
N ASN A 515 8.49 -16.71 -17.07
CA ASN A 515 8.04 -17.24 -18.35
C ASN A 515 7.28 -16.17 -19.14
N ASN A 516 7.40 -16.19 -20.47
CA ASN A 516 6.53 -15.42 -21.35
C ASN A 516 5.25 -16.24 -21.61
N ILE A 517 4.11 -15.76 -21.09
CA ILE A 517 2.81 -16.46 -21.19
C ILE A 517 2.05 -16.14 -22.48
N ALA A 518 2.53 -15.17 -23.28
CA ALA A 518 2.03 -14.90 -24.63
C ALA A 518 2.83 -15.64 -25.72
N LEU A 519 3.72 -16.58 -25.39
CA LEU A 519 4.61 -17.22 -26.36
C LEU A 519 3.89 -17.84 -27.57
N LEU A 520 2.71 -18.44 -27.35
CA LEU A 520 1.92 -19.09 -28.40
C LEU A 520 1.00 -18.12 -29.17
N ALA A 521 0.80 -16.90 -28.66
CA ALA A 521 -0.12 -15.90 -29.18
C ALA A 521 0.51 -14.49 -29.14
N ASP A 522 1.80 -14.42 -29.50
CA ASP A 522 2.62 -13.20 -29.39
C ASP A 522 2.06 -12.04 -30.22
N HIS A 523 1.38 -12.36 -31.31
CA HIS A 523 0.74 -11.40 -32.21
C HIS A 523 -0.32 -10.56 -31.50
N ILE A 524 -1.08 -11.12 -30.56
CA ILE A 524 -2.15 -10.40 -29.83
C ILE A 524 -1.60 -9.16 -29.13
N LEU A 525 -0.47 -9.30 -28.42
CA LEU A 525 0.17 -8.19 -27.71
C LEU A 525 1.12 -7.37 -28.60
N ARG A 526 1.60 -7.95 -29.71
CA ARG A 526 2.40 -7.22 -30.70
C ARG A 526 1.60 -6.15 -31.44
N GLU A 527 0.34 -6.46 -31.76
CA GLU A 527 -0.59 -5.57 -32.47
C GLU A 527 -0.87 -4.28 -31.70
N SER A 528 -1.12 -4.37 -30.39
CA SER A 528 -1.37 -3.21 -29.54
C SER A 528 -0.83 -3.42 -28.14
N ALA A 529 -0.17 -2.39 -27.63
CA ALA A 529 0.30 -2.35 -26.24
C ALA A 529 -0.89 -2.38 -25.26
N VAL A 530 -0.66 -3.01 -24.12
CA VAL A 530 -1.62 -3.04 -22.99
C VAL A 530 -1.65 -1.67 -22.32
N LEU A 531 -2.86 -1.19 -22.04
CA LEU A 531 -3.14 0.07 -21.37
C LEU A 531 -3.35 -0.14 -19.87
N ASP A 532 -4.15 -1.15 -19.51
CA ASP A 532 -4.39 -1.59 -18.13
C ASP A 532 -4.77 -3.07 -18.11
N PHE A 533 -4.70 -3.71 -16.95
CA PHE A 533 -5.13 -5.08 -16.77
C PHE A 533 -5.61 -5.37 -15.35
N ASP A 534 -6.45 -6.38 -15.24
CA ASP A 534 -6.87 -6.95 -13.96
C ASP A 534 -7.13 -8.46 -14.13
N PHE A 535 -7.33 -9.19 -13.03
CA PHE A 535 -7.66 -10.61 -13.06
C PHE A 535 -8.92 -10.95 -12.27
N MET A 536 -9.63 -11.96 -12.76
CA MET A 536 -10.74 -12.60 -12.05
C MET A 536 -10.33 -14.00 -11.61
N THR A 537 -10.99 -14.52 -10.59
CA THR A 537 -10.77 -15.86 -10.03
C THR A 537 -11.99 -16.76 -10.24
N ASN A 538 -13.20 -16.21 -10.19
CA ASN A 538 -14.45 -16.97 -10.30
C ASN A 538 -15.21 -16.61 -11.59
N PRO A 539 -15.77 -17.60 -12.31
CA PRO A 539 -15.83 -19.04 -11.98
C PRO A 539 -14.54 -19.81 -12.29
N TYR A 540 -13.61 -19.20 -13.04
CA TYR A 540 -12.26 -19.70 -13.26
C TYR A 540 -11.33 -18.53 -13.52
N ALA A 541 -10.04 -18.70 -13.26
CA ALA A 541 -9.09 -17.61 -13.33
C ALA A 541 -8.92 -17.10 -14.77
N ARG A 542 -9.00 -15.77 -14.94
CA ARG A 542 -8.78 -15.11 -16.23
C ARG A 542 -8.04 -13.80 -16.05
N LEU A 543 -7.17 -13.49 -17.01
CA LEU A 543 -6.57 -12.17 -17.14
C LEU A 543 -7.36 -11.37 -18.18
N ILE A 544 -7.67 -10.11 -17.85
CA ILE A 544 -8.32 -9.15 -18.73
C ILE A 544 -7.34 -8.02 -19.01
N LEU A 545 -6.92 -7.87 -20.26
CA LEU A 545 -5.91 -6.91 -20.69
C LEU A 545 -6.53 -5.93 -21.68
N VAL A 546 -6.74 -4.69 -21.26
CA VAL A 546 -7.22 -3.61 -22.14
C VAL A 546 -6.08 -3.11 -22.98
N GLN A 547 -6.28 -2.94 -24.29
CA GLN A 547 -5.25 -2.51 -25.23
C GLN A 547 -5.50 -1.08 -25.75
N ASN A 548 -4.46 -0.38 -26.19
CA ASN A 548 -4.56 0.99 -26.75
C ASN A 548 -5.51 1.13 -27.95
N ASN A 549 -5.71 0.06 -28.72
CA ASN A 549 -6.65 0.03 -29.85
C ASN A 549 -8.14 0.01 -29.42
N GLY A 550 -8.44 -0.20 -28.13
CA GLY A 550 -9.80 -0.31 -27.59
C GLY A 550 -10.32 -1.73 -27.46
N ASN A 551 -9.56 -2.73 -27.91
CA ASN A 551 -9.86 -4.15 -27.74
C ASN A 551 -9.34 -4.65 -26.40
N VAL A 552 -9.82 -5.81 -25.97
CA VAL A 552 -9.35 -6.52 -24.79
C VAL A 552 -8.79 -7.87 -25.22
N ALA A 553 -7.57 -8.17 -24.79
CA ALA A 553 -7.02 -9.51 -24.83
C ALA A 553 -7.39 -10.21 -23.53
N GLN A 554 -8.00 -11.39 -23.62
CA GLN A 554 -8.36 -12.20 -22.47
C GLN A 554 -7.55 -13.49 -22.49
N MET A 555 -7.09 -13.94 -21.32
CA MET A 555 -6.48 -15.26 -21.18
C MET A 555 -7.18 -16.05 -20.08
N THR A 556 -7.73 -17.21 -20.42
CA THR A 556 -8.10 -18.22 -19.43
C THR A 556 -6.81 -18.81 -18.85
N TYR A 557 -6.63 -18.69 -17.54
CA TYR A 557 -5.38 -18.98 -16.84
C TYR A 557 -5.60 -20.06 -15.77
N ASP A 558 -5.54 -21.33 -16.17
CA ASP A 558 -5.60 -22.47 -15.26
C ASP A 558 -4.31 -23.28 -15.40
N LYS A 559 -3.35 -22.96 -14.54
CA LYS A 559 -2.04 -23.60 -14.51
C LYS A 559 -2.11 -25.06 -14.12
N THR A 560 -3.02 -25.41 -13.24
CA THR A 560 -3.14 -26.77 -12.69
C THR A 560 -3.47 -27.77 -13.79
N ASN A 561 -4.37 -27.38 -14.70
CA ASN A 561 -4.76 -28.21 -15.84
C ASN A 561 -3.95 -27.92 -17.11
N GLY A 562 -2.97 -27.00 -17.05
CA GLY A 562 -2.12 -26.63 -18.19
C GLY A 562 -2.84 -25.84 -19.28
N ILE A 563 -3.85 -25.05 -18.90
CA ILE A 563 -4.67 -24.25 -19.81
C ILE A 563 -4.24 -22.80 -19.71
N MET A 564 -3.63 -22.31 -20.80
CA MET A 564 -3.33 -20.90 -21.02
C MET A 564 -3.85 -20.56 -22.41
N ALA A 565 -5.06 -20.03 -22.47
CA ALA A 565 -5.82 -19.95 -23.69
C ALA A 565 -6.26 -18.50 -23.95
N TRP A 566 -5.75 -17.92 -25.03
CA TRP A 566 -6.02 -16.54 -25.41
C TRP A 566 -7.32 -16.42 -26.24
N SER A 567 -8.08 -15.36 -26.01
CA SER A 567 -9.16 -14.89 -26.88
C SER A 567 -9.24 -13.37 -26.84
N ARG A 568 -10.10 -12.79 -27.68
CA ARG A 568 -10.27 -11.34 -27.79
C ARG A 568 -11.69 -10.93 -27.44
N ILE A 569 -11.84 -9.78 -26.81
CA ILE A 569 -13.09 -9.05 -26.69
C ILE A 569 -12.97 -7.80 -27.55
N THR A 570 -13.87 -7.66 -28.50
CA THR A 570 -13.98 -6.51 -29.41
C THR A 570 -15.40 -5.96 -29.34
N MET A 571 -15.52 -4.64 -29.35
CA MET A 571 -16.82 -3.96 -29.43
C MET A 571 -17.06 -3.54 -30.89
N SER A 572 -18.31 -3.56 -31.33
CA SER A 572 -18.69 -3.03 -32.65
C SER A 572 -18.69 -1.51 -32.67
N VAL A 573 -18.97 -0.90 -31.52
CA VAL A 573 -19.03 0.54 -31.30
C VAL A 573 -18.29 0.85 -29.99
N GLY A 574 -17.51 1.92 -29.99
CA GLY A 574 -16.76 2.37 -28.82
C GLY A 574 -15.40 1.68 -28.64
N LYS A 575 -14.65 2.13 -27.63
CA LYS A 575 -13.32 1.63 -27.27
C LYS A 575 -13.22 1.43 -25.76
N ILE A 576 -12.75 0.25 -25.33
CA ILE A 576 -12.47 -0.01 -23.92
C ILE A 576 -11.18 0.70 -23.54
N ARG A 577 -11.21 1.49 -22.46
CA ARG A 577 -10.09 2.34 -22.00
C ARG A 577 -9.52 1.93 -20.65
N ASN A 578 -10.28 1.19 -19.85
CA ASN A 578 -9.85 0.73 -18.54
C ASN A 578 -10.70 -0.46 -18.07
N CYS A 579 -10.18 -1.27 -17.15
CA CYS A 579 -10.92 -2.37 -16.53
C CYS A 579 -10.66 -2.45 -15.03
N ALA A 580 -11.66 -2.86 -14.26
CA ALA A 580 -11.52 -3.25 -12.85
C ALA A 580 -12.41 -4.45 -12.58
N ILE A 581 -11.94 -5.39 -11.78
CA ILE A 581 -12.66 -6.61 -11.45
C ILE A 581 -13.04 -6.57 -9.98
N THR A 582 -14.33 -6.80 -9.71
CA THR A 582 -14.86 -6.83 -8.35
C THR A 582 -15.59 -8.14 -8.08
N ARG A 583 -15.95 -8.38 -6.82
CA ARG A 583 -16.84 -9.48 -6.47
C ARG A 583 -18.29 -9.11 -6.78
N GLY A 584 -19.04 -10.02 -7.37
CA GLY A 584 -20.50 -9.93 -7.52
C GLY A 584 -21.24 -10.62 -6.38
N ASP A 585 -22.54 -10.36 -6.30
CA ASP A 585 -23.44 -10.96 -5.28
C ASP A 585 -23.62 -12.47 -5.49
N ASP A 586 -23.55 -12.94 -6.74
CA ASP A 586 -23.76 -14.34 -7.14
C ASP A 586 -22.48 -15.20 -7.07
N GLU A 587 -21.52 -14.83 -6.22
CA GLU A 587 -20.20 -15.47 -6.04
C GLU A 587 -19.26 -15.42 -7.27
N ASN A 588 -19.76 -15.01 -8.43
CA ASN A 588 -18.95 -14.72 -9.62
C ASN A 588 -18.32 -13.33 -9.53
N ASP A 589 -17.12 -13.20 -10.09
CA ASP A 589 -16.48 -11.89 -10.23
C ASP A 589 -17.12 -11.13 -11.41
N LEU A 590 -17.25 -9.81 -11.25
CA LEU A 590 -17.81 -8.89 -12.23
C LEU A 590 -16.69 -8.07 -12.86
N ILE A 591 -16.78 -7.83 -14.17
CA ILE A 591 -15.82 -7.00 -14.89
C ILE A 591 -16.46 -5.63 -15.14
N PHE A 592 -15.82 -4.57 -14.66
CA PHE A 592 -16.18 -3.20 -15.00
C PHE A 592 -15.24 -2.69 -16.09
N PHE A 593 -15.79 -1.94 -17.02
CA PHE A 593 -15.07 -1.29 -18.10
C PHE A 593 -15.37 0.21 -18.12
N VAL A 594 -14.35 1.01 -18.44
CA VAL A 594 -14.55 2.36 -18.94
C VAL A 594 -14.57 2.28 -20.47
N VAL A 595 -15.70 2.65 -21.07
CA VAL A 595 -15.90 2.60 -22.52
C VAL A 595 -16.06 4.02 -23.05
N GLU A 596 -15.20 4.40 -23.99
CA GLU A 596 -15.35 5.61 -24.80
C GLU A 596 -16.31 5.32 -25.95
N ASP A 597 -17.49 5.94 -25.97
CA ASP A 597 -18.49 5.77 -27.02
C ASP A 597 -19.17 7.10 -27.35
N GLY A 598 -19.09 7.51 -28.62
CA GLY A 598 -19.74 8.73 -29.10
C GLY A 598 -19.08 10.03 -28.62
N THR A 599 -19.73 11.14 -28.95
CA THR A 599 -19.32 12.50 -28.58
C THR A 599 -20.50 13.32 -28.07
N ASP A 600 -20.20 14.34 -27.25
CA ASP A 600 -21.18 15.33 -26.83
C ASP A 600 -21.48 16.34 -27.97
N ILE A 601 -22.35 17.32 -27.71
CA ILE A 601 -22.70 18.38 -28.67
C ILE A 601 -21.51 19.25 -29.09
N ASN A 602 -20.40 19.20 -28.35
CA ASN A 602 -19.17 19.96 -28.60
C ASN A 602 -18.04 19.08 -29.17
N ASP A 603 -18.36 17.87 -29.66
CA ASP A 603 -17.41 16.87 -30.16
C ASP A 603 -16.41 16.33 -29.11
N ASN A 604 -16.68 16.48 -27.81
CA ASN A 604 -15.88 15.85 -26.78
C ASN A 604 -16.24 14.36 -26.65
N PRO A 605 -15.26 13.45 -26.48
CA PRO A 605 -15.53 12.03 -26.29
C PRO A 605 -16.33 11.78 -25.01
N LEU A 606 -17.39 10.98 -25.13
CA LEU A 606 -18.19 10.52 -23.98
C LEU A 606 -17.63 9.21 -23.45
N TYR A 607 -17.70 9.06 -22.13
CA TYR A 607 -17.23 7.87 -21.42
C TYR A 607 -18.37 7.28 -20.60
N TYR A 608 -18.43 5.96 -20.56
CA TYR A 608 -19.44 5.22 -19.82
C TYR A 608 -18.77 4.17 -18.94
N LEU A 609 -19.31 3.99 -17.74
CA LEU A 609 -19.00 2.86 -16.89
C LEU A 609 -19.94 1.72 -17.28
N GLU A 610 -19.35 0.66 -17.79
CA GLU A 610 -20.06 -0.54 -18.22
C GLU A 610 -19.65 -1.74 -17.37
N MET A 611 -20.53 -2.73 -17.31
CA MET A 611 -20.30 -3.96 -16.57
C MET A 611 -20.54 -5.17 -17.47
N LEU A 612 -19.62 -6.13 -17.45
CA LEU A 612 -19.78 -7.45 -18.03
C LEU A 612 -19.95 -8.46 -16.89
N ASP A 613 -21.13 -9.08 -16.85
CA ASP A 613 -21.44 -10.20 -15.97
C ASP A 613 -21.54 -11.49 -16.82
N LEU A 614 -20.84 -12.53 -16.39
CA LEU A 614 -20.78 -13.82 -17.08
C LEU A 614 -22.11 -14.59 -17.07
N ASN A 615 -22.99 -14.27 -16.11
CA ASN A 615 -24.33 -14.84 -16.00
C ASN A 615 -25.36 -14.09 -16.85
N HIS A 616 -25.01 -12.91 -17.37
CA HIS A 616 -25.89 -12.11 -18.21
C HIS A 616 -26.30 -12.89 -19.47
N THR A 617 -27.57 -12.79 -19.85
CA THR A 617 -28.17 -13.60 -20.92
C THR A 617 -28.37 -12.82 -22.22
N GLU A 618 -28.02 -11.54 -22.18
CA GLU A 618 -28.17 -10.56 -23.23
C GLU A 618 -26.86 -10.48 -24.02
N TYR A 619 -26.95 -10.61 -25.34
CA TYR A 619 -25.80 -10.58 -26.25
C TYR A 619 -25.75 -9.24 -27.02
N LEU A 620 -25.86 -8.14 -26.27
CA LEU A 620 -25.74 -6.77 -26.78
C LEU A 620 -24.73 -5.99 -25.94
N ASP A 621 -23.83 -5.28 -26.60
CA ASP A 621 -22.90 -4.37 -25.94
C ASP A 621 -23.55 -3.03 -25.63
N SER A 622 -23.02 -2.38 -24.61
CA SER A 622 -23.48 -1.11 -24.07
C SER A 622 -24.98 -1.08 -23.82
N CYS A 623 -25.57 -2.21 -23.38
CA CYS A 623 -27.01 -2.32 -23.30
C CYS A 623 -27.59 -1.61 -22.08
N SER A 624 -28.78 -1.04 -22.21
CA SER A 624 -29.57 -0.48 -21.11
C SER A 624 -31.05 -0.78 -21.29
N GLU A 625 -31.82 -0.67 -20.22
CA GLU A 625 -33.27 -0.80 -20.28
C GLU A 625 -33.87 0.40 -21.02
N TYR A 626 -34.74 0.13 -22.01
CA TYR A 626 -35.36 1.16 -22.82
C TYR A 626 -36.53 1.81 -22.07
N THR A 627 -36.38 3.08 -21.72
CA THR A 627 -37.38 3.86 -20.97
C THR A 627 -38.22 4.78 -21.85
N GLY A 628 -38.17 4.60 -23.18
CA GLY A 628 -38.77 5.53 -24.15
C GLY A 628 -37.82 6.63 -24.62
N VAL A 629 -36.58 6.64 -24.12
CA VAL A 629 -35.54 7.61 -24.46
C VAL A 629 -34.31 6.88 -25.00
N THR A 630 -33.71 7.39 -26.08
CA THR A 630 -32.56 6.79 -26.78
C THR A 630 -31.28 7.63 -26.68
N THR A 631 -31.26 8.64 -25.80
CA THR A 631 -30.12 9.54 -25.63
C THR A 631 -28.83 8.78 -25.31
N GLY A 632 -27.75 9.10 -26.02
CA GLY A 632 -26.44 8.44 -25.86
C GLY A 632 -26.24 7.19 -26.74
N TYR A 633 -27.20 6.87 -27.62
CA TYR A 633 -27.07 5.85 -28.65
C TYR A 633 -27.07 6.48 -30.05
N ASN A 634 -26.33 5.85 -30.98
CA ASN A 634 -26.20 6.27 -32.37
C ASN A 634 -26.91 5.31 -33.34
N ASP A 635 -26.93 5.66 -34.64
CA ASP A 635 -27.52 4.95 -35.80
C ASP A 635 -27.30 3.41 -35.82
N GLY A 636 -26.27 2.90 -35.14
CA GLY A 636 -25.97 1.47 -35.03
C GLY A 636 -26.73 0.70 -33.94
N ALA A 637 -27.47 1.37 -33.05
CA ALA A 637 -28.16 0.71 -31.94
C ALA A 637 -29.45 -0.01 -32.38
N ILE A 638 -29.80 -1.07 -31.64
CA ILE A 638 -31.07 -1.78 -31.84
C ILE A 638 -31.85 -1.88 -30.53
N LEU A 639 -33.17 -1.97 -30.64
CA LEU A 639 -34.02 -2.41 -29.54
C LEU A 639 -34.28 -3.91 -29.66
N TYR A 640 -34.26 -4.58 -28.52
CA TYR A 640 -34.66 -5.97 -28.36
C TYR A 640 -35.79 -6.07 -27.33
N ASN A 641 -36.97 -6.48 -27.79
CA ASN A 641 -38.10 -6.76 -26.92
C ASN A 641 -37.99 -8.20 -26.39
N LYS A 642 -37.68 -8.34 -25.10
CA LYS A 642 -37.46 -9.64 -24.45
C LYS A 642 -38.72 -10.47 -24.34
N THR A 643 -39.89 -9.84 -24.28
CA THR A 643 -41.18 -10.53 -24.21
C THR A 643 -41.53 -11.19 -25.53
N THR A 644 -41.33 -10.48 -26.65
CA THR A 644 -41.74 -10.96 -27.98
C THR A 644 -40.61 -11.65 -28.76
N GLY A 645 -39.36 -11.49 -28.33
CA GLY A 645 -38.17 -12.02 -29.01
C GLY A 645 -37.83 -11.27 -30.30
N LYS A 646 -38.37 -10.07 -30.52
CA LYS A 646 -38.18 -9.29 -31.75
C LYS A 646 -37.16 -8.17 -31.57
N THR A 647 -36.49 -7.80 -32.66
CA THR A 647 -35.58 -6.65 -32.72
C THR A 647 -36.05 -5.62 -33.73
N CYS A 648 -35.70 -4.35 -33.52
CA CYS A 648 -35.84 -3.28 -34.50
C CYS A 648 -34.67 -2.29 -34.40
N PRO A 649 -34.34 -1.54 -35.46
CA PRO A 649 -33.47 -0.36 -35.35
C PRO A 649 -34.04 0.65 -34.36
N TYR A 650 -33.18 1.45 -33.69
CA TYR A 650 -33.67 2.44 -32.72
C TYR A 650 -34.24 3.72 -33.35
N ASP A 651 -33.89 4.00 -34.60
CA ASP A 651 -34.36 5.14 -35.39
C ASP A 651 -35.70 4.88 -36.09
N ASP A 652 -36.10 3.61 -36.22
CA ASP A 652 -37.36 3.17 -36.83
C ASP A 652 -38.11 2.17 -35.94
N ILE A 653 -38.65 2.66 -34.83
CA ILE A 653 -39.41 1.85 -33.86
C ILE A 653 -40.86 1.67 -34.36
N PRO A 654 -41.29 0.46 -34.73
CA PRO A 654 -42.65 0.25 -35.24
C PRO A 654 -43.72 0.49 -34.17
N LEU A 655 -44.89 0.98 -34.59
CA LEU A 655 -46.07 1.07 -33.71
C LEU A 655 -46.39 -0.31 -33.12
N GLY A 656 -46.55 -0.37 -31.79
CA GLY A 656 -46.83 -1.61 -31.05
C GLY A 656 -45.60 -2.52 -30.85
N PHE A 657 -44.39 -2.07 -31.16
CA PHE A 657 -43.17 -2.81 -30.81
C PHE A 657 -42.95 -2.90 -29.29
N VAL A 658 -43.30 -1.84 -28.56
CA VAL A 658 -43.28 -1.80 -27.09
C VAL A 658 -44.72 -1.86 -26.58
N GLY A 659 -45.09 -2.99 -25.98
CA GLY A 659 -46.37 -3.17 -25.30
C GLY A 659 -46.34 -2.78 -23.83
N GLU A 660 -47.51 -2.71 -23.20
CA GLU A 660 -47.62 -2.50 -21.76
C GLU A 660 -47.04 -3.71 -21.00
N GLY A 661 -46.08 -3.46 -20.10
CA GLY A 661 -45.39 -4.50 -19.33
C GLY A 661 -44.26 -5.21 -20.07
N ASP A 662 -43.94 -4.81 -21.31
CA ASP A 662 -42.80 -5.38 -22.04
C ASP A 662 -41.47 -4.90 -21.47
N THR A 663 -40.53 -5.82 -21.32
CA THR A 663 -39.13 -5.47 -21.04
C THR A 663 -38.39 -5.34 -22.36
N VAL A 664 -37.95 -4.11 -22.67
CA VAL A 664 -37.23 -3.80 -23.89
C VAL A 664 -35.86 -3.27 -23.52
N ILE A 665 -34.82 -3.74 -24.20
CA ILE A 665 -33.44 -3.28 -24.01
C ILE A 665 -32.94 -2.63 -25.30
N ILE A 666 -32.11 -1.61 -25.17
CA ILE A 666 -31.40 -0.96 -26.28
C ILE A 666 -29.91 -1.25 -26.15
N GLY A 667 -29.21 -1.49 -27.26
CA GLY A 667 -27.76 -1.74 -27.27
C GLY A 667 -27.21 -2.03 -28.66
N TYR A 668 -25.92 -2.35 -28.74
CA TYR A 668 -25.22 -2.64 -29.99
C TYR A 668 -25.00 -4.13 -30.18
N LYS A 669 -25.24 -4.63 -31.39
CA LYS A 669 -24.84 -6.00 -31.76
C LYS A 669 -23.33 -6.07 -31.87
N PHE A 670 -22.73 -7.15 -31.39
CA PHE A 670 -21.32 -7.45 -31.61
C PHE A 670 -21.19 -8.79 -32.32
N THR A 671 -20.22 -8.91 -33.20
CA THR A 671 -19.96 -10.15 -33.95
C THR A 671 -19.03 -11.05 -33.16
N SER A 672 -19.36 -12.33 -33.00
CA SER A 672 -18.44 -13.34 -32.49
C SER A 672 -17.87 -14.16 -33.63
N TYR A 673 -16.56 -14.30 -33.67
CA TYR A 673 -15.84 -14.82 -34.83
C TYR A 673 -14.79 -15.86 -34.43
N ILE A 674 -14.74 -16.96 -35.17
CA ILE A 674 -13.69 -17.99 -35.03
C ILE A 674 -13.14 -18.31 -36.41
N LYS A 675 -11.81 -18.41 -36.50
CA LYS A 675 -11.11 -18.99 -37.65
C LYS A 675 -10.26 -20.16 -37.20
N SER A 676 -10.45 -21.32 -37.82
CA SER A 676 -9.66 -22.51 -37.51
C SER A 676 -8.18 -22.32 -37.88
N MET A 677 -7.30 -23.10 -37.26
CA MET A 677 -5.97 -23.35 -37.83
C MET A 677 -6.13 -23.98 -39.23
N PRO A 678 -5.15 -23.83 -40.13
CA PRO A 678 -5.16 -24.51 -41.42
C PRO A 678 -5.36 -26.03 -41.28
N VAL A 679 -6.28 -26.60 -42.03
CA VAL A 679 -6.50 -28.04 -42.04
C VAL A 679 -5.47 -28.68 -42.95
N ILE A 680 -4.41 -29.22 -42.34
CA ILE A 680 -3.31 -29.90 -43.01
C ILE A 680 -3.46 -31.41 -42.76
N GLY A 681 -3.23 -32.24 -43.77
CA GLY A 681 -3.24 -33.70 -43.58
C GLY A 681 -1.85 -34.28 -43.50
N ASN A 682 -1.82 -35.58 -43.22
CA ASN A 682 -0.61 -36.31 -42.90
C ASN A 682 0.39 -36.41 -44.06
N ASP A 683 -0.05 -36.16 -45.30
CA ASP A 683 0.78 -36.21 -46.50
C ASP A 683 0.80 -34.81 -47.15
N PRO A 684 1.90 -34.05 -47.01
CA PRO A 684 1.99 -32.68 -47.54
C PRO A 684 1.96 -32.63 -49.08
N SER A 685 2.15 -33.76 -49.77
CA SER A 685 2.03 -33.84 -51.23
C SER A 685 0.60 -33.94 -51.73
N LYS A 686 -0.35 -34.28 -50.84
CA LYS A 686 -1.76 -34.43 -51.18
C LYS A 686 -2.53 -33.16 -50.85
N ARG A 687 -3.29 -32.71 -51.83
CA ARG A 687 -4.30 -31.66 -51.63
C ARG A 687 -5.45 -32.24 -50.83
N ILE A 688 -5.99 -31.43 -49.93
CA ILE A 688 -7.05 -31.83 -49.02
C ILE A 688 -8.16 -30.81 -49.13
N ARG A 689 -9.39 -31.30 -49.18
CA ARG A 689 -10.58 -30.45 -49.19
C ARG A 689 -11.45 -30.73 -47.99
N ILE A 690 -11.92 -29.69 -47.31
CA ILE A 690 -13.01 -29.83 -46.33
C ILE A 690 -14.33 -30.05 -47.11
N THR A 691 -15.00 -31.18 -46.83
CA THR A 691 -16.28 -31.55 -47.46
C THR A 691 -17.47 -31.29 -46.55
N ALA A 692 -17.28 -31.42 -45.25
CA ALA A 692 -18.28 -31.12 -44.24
C ALA A 692 -17.64 -30.82 -42.89
N LEU A 693 -18.33 -30.02 -42.09
CA LEU A 693 -18.00 -29.79 -40.68
C LEU A 693 -19.06 -30.47 -39.81
N LEU A 694 -18.61 -31.18 -38.78
CA LEU A 694 -19.44 -31.68 -37.69
C LEU A 694 -19.21 -30.77 -36.48
N VAL A 695 -20.19 -29.92 -36.20
CA VAL A 695 -20.12 -28.96 -35.08
C VAL A 695 -21.05 -29.42 -33.97
N ARG A 696 -20.50 -29.56 -32.76
CA ARG A 696 -21.29 -29.90 -31.57
C ARG A 696 -21.69 -28.63 -30.83
N PHE A 697 -22.99 -28.36 -30.81
CA PHE A 697 -23.59 -27.22 -30.14
C PHE A 697 -24.20 -27.60 -28.80
N LEU A 698 -24.24 -26.64 -27.88
CA LEU A 698 -24.95 -26.75 -26.60
C LEU A 698 -25.82 -25.50 -26.39
N ASN A 699 -27.15 -25.67 -26.36
CA ASN A 699 -28.09 -24.56 -26.17
C ASN A 699 -27.75 -23.34 -27.04
N SER A 700 -27.56 -23.56 -28.34
CA SER A 700 -27.01 -22.55 -29.24
C SER A 700 -27.92 -22.28 -30.42
N TYR A 701 -28.01 -21.02 -30.80
CA TYR A 701 -28.48 -20.65 -32.13
C TYR A 701 -27.37 -20.94 -33.12
N ARG A 702 -27.73 -21.40 -34.33
CA ARG A 702 -26.72 -21.82 -35.30
C ARG A 702 -26.09 -20.58 -35.95
N PRO A 703 -24.79 -20.33 -35.73
CA PRO A 703 -24.06 -19.24 -36.37
C PRO A 703 -23.96 -19.43 -37.89
N VAL A 704 -23.65 -18.34 -38.59
CA VAL A 704 -23.37 -18.35 -40.02
C VAL A 704 -21.97 -18.92 -40.22
N MET A 705 -21.86 -19.97 -41.04
CA MET A 705 -20.55 -20.50 -41.45
C MET A 705 -20.16 -19.88 -42.79
N LYS A 706 -18.88 -19.49 -42.88
CA LYS A 706 -18.24 -18.96 -44.08
C LYS A 706 -17.01 -19.80 -44.44
N CYS A 707 -16.63 -19.78 -45.71
CA CYS A 707 -15.33 -20.30 -46.15
C CYS A 707 -14.48 -19.17 -46.70
N THR A 708 -13.17 -19.22 -46.47
CA THR A 708 -12.24 -18.16 -46.86
C THR A 708 -12.29 -17.90 -48.38
N ASP A 709 -12.53 -18.94 -49.18
CA ASP A 709 -12.57 -18.86 -50.66
C ASP A 709 -13.92 -18.41 -51.23
N LYS A 710 -14.98 -18.43 -50.40
CA LYS A 710 -16.31 -17.93 -50.77
C LYS A 710 -16.94 -17.19 -49.59
N PRO A 711 -16.41 -16.01 -49.25
CA PRO A 711 -16.83 -15.26 -48.07
C PRO A 711 -18.31 -14.83 -48.12
N ASP A 712 -18.88 -14.73 -49.32
CA ASP A 712 -20.26 -14.28 -49.56
C ASP A 712 -21.30 -15.39 -49.46
N GLU A 713 -20.90 -16.66 -49.51
CA GLU A 713 -21.83 -17.79 -49.42
C GLU A 713 -22.09 -18.15 -47.94
N LYS A 714 -23.36 -18.10 -47.52
CA LYS A 714 -23.80 -18.52 -46.17
C LYS A 714 -24.25 -19.98 -46.19
N PHE A 715 -23.62 -20.83 -45.37
CA PHE A 715 -23.80 -22.29 -45.46
C PHE A 715 -24.75 -22.91 -44.42
N THR A 716 -25.27 -22.12 -43.48
CA THR A 716 -26.15 -22.61 -42.42
C THR A 716 -27.54 -21.97 -42.49
N SER A 717 -28.57 -22.75 -42.20
CA SER A 717 -29.91 -22.23 -41.94
C SER A 717 -29.98 -21.67 -40.51
N ILE A 718 -30.44 -20.44 -40.34
CA ILE A 718 -30.75 -19.87 -39.02
C ILE A 718 -31.92 -20.67 -38.43
N HIS A 719 -31.76 -21.18 -37.20
CA HIS A 719 -32.83 -21.87 -36.47
C HIS A 719 -33.53 -20.89 -35.55
N SER A 720 -34.85 -21.00 -35.41
CA SER A 720 -35.67 -20.14 -34.53
C SER A 720 -35.63 -20.55 -33.06
N VAL A 721 -35.02 -21.70 -32.74
CA VAL A 721 -34.91 -22.24 -31.38
C VAL A 721 -33.48 -22.72 -31.11
N PRO A 722 -33.01 -22.65 -29.84
CA PRO A 722 -31.69 -23.13 -29.49
C PRO A 722 -31.56 -24.64 -29.71
N TYR A 723 -30.40 -25.05 -30.23
CA TYR A 723 -30.09 -26.43 -30.58
C TYR A 723 -28.96 -26.99 -29.71
N SER A 724 -29.14 -28.23 -29.25
CA SER A 724 -28.11 -29.03 -28.57
C SER A 724 -27.91 -30.33 -29.34
N GLY A 725 -26.69 -30.60 -29.80
CA GLY A 725 -26.39 -31.79 -30.60
C GLY A 725 -25.32 -31.56 -31.66
N ILE A 726 -25.18 -32.52 -32.57
CA ILE A 726 -24.20 -32.45 -33.68
C ILE A 726 -24.92 -31.98 -34.94
N ALA A 727 -24.47 -30.86 -35.51
CA ALA A 727 -24.88 -30.42 -36.82
C ALA A 727 -23.81 -30.78 -37.85
N GLN A 728 -24.18 -31.50 -38.90
CA GLN A 728 -23.35 -31.65 -40.09
C GLN A 728 -23.67 -30.51 -41.05
N VAL A 729 -22.66 -29.71 -41.39
CA VAL A 729 -22.77 -28.63 -42.37
C VAL A 729 -21.92 -29.02 -43.56
N THR A 730 -22.56 -29.12 -44.73
CA THR A 730 -21.84 -29.33 -45.99
C THR A 730 -20.98 -28.12 -46.25
N TYR A 731 -19.68 -28.35 -46.44
CA TYR A 731 -18.71 -27.29 -46.60
C TYR A 731 -18.23 -27.29 -48.05
N PRO A 732 -18.50 -26.24 -48.84
CA PRO A 732 -18.01 -26.16 -50.21
C PRO A 732 -16.57 -25.66 -50.20
N GLY A 733 -15.66 -26.47 -49.65
CA GLY A 733 -14.24 -26.18 -49.66
C GLY A 733 -13.68 -26.24 -51.08
N THR A 734 -12.51 -25.64 -51.27
CA THR A 734 -11.67 -25.83 -52.46
C THR A 734 -10.62 -26.92 -52.17
N THR A 735 -9.78 -27.23 -53.15
CA THR A 735 -8.63 -28.14 -52.99
C THR A 735 -7.33 -27.37 -52.75
N ASP A 736 -7.42 -26.11 -52.34
CA ASP A 736 -6.24 -25.27 -52.12
C ASP A 736 -5.45 -25.74 -50.90
N HIS A 737 -4.18 -25.33 -50.84
CA HIS A 737 -3.37 -25.54 -49.66
C HIS A 737 -3.85 -24.60 -48.55
N ASP A 738 -3.83 -25.06 -47.29
CA ASP A 738 -4.19 -24.29 -46.09
C ASP A 738 -5.67 -23.92 -45.90
N VAL A 739 -6.59 -24.84 -46.26
CA VAL A 739 -8.03 -24.64 -46.06
C VAL A 739 -8.38 -24.40 -44.58
N CYS A 740 -9.05 -23.30 -44.28
CA CYS A 740 -9.56 -22.94 -42.95
C CYS A 740 -11.09 -22.86 -42.99
N PHE A 741 -11.76 -23.12 -41.86
CA PHE A 741 -13.17 -22.76 -41.71
C PHE A 741 -13.37 -21.55 -40.81
N GLU A 742 -14.42 -20.79 -41.10
CA GLU A 742 -14.75 -19.57 -40.39
C GLU A 742 -16.19 -19.63 -39.88
N LEU A 743 -16.39 -19.12 -38.67
CA LEU A 743 -17.65 -19.15 -37.97
C LEU A 743 -17.97 -17.77 -37.43
N GLU A 744 -19.13 -17.24 -37.82
CA GLU A 744 -19.55 -15.88 -37.50
C GLU A 744 -20.96 -15.88 -36.89
N ALA A 745 -21.07 -15.29 -35.70
CA ALA A 745 -22.32 -15.13 -34.97
C ALA A 745 -22.58 -13.65 -34.75
N ASP A 746 -23.54 -13.09 -35.48
CA ASP A 746 -23.88 -11.65 -35.42
C ASP A 746 -25.27 -11.38 -34.82
N ASP A 747 -25.99 -12.45 -34.49
CA ASP A 747 -27.32 -12.38 -33.90
C ASP A 747 -27.27 -12.15 -32.38
N ILE A 748 -28.38 -11.79 -31.74
CA ILE A 748 -28.47 -11.47 -30.30
C ILE A 748 -28.65 -12.70 -29.39
N HIS A 749 -28.20 -13.85 -29.86
CA HIS A 749 -28.51 -15.15 -29.27
C HIS A 749 -27.25 -15.91 -28.83
N PRO A 750 -27.37 -16.85 -27.86
CA PRO A 750 -26.26 -17.66 -27.39
C PRO A 750 -25.67 -18.55 -28.49
N VAL A 751 -24.35 -18.67 -28.50
CA VAL A 751 -23.62 -19.64 -29.34
C VAL A 751 -22.55 -20.33 -28.49
N ASN A 752 -22.74 -21.61 -28.20
CA ASN A 752 -21.79 -22.43 -27.46
C ASN A 752 -21.35 -23.62 -28.32
N ILE A 753 -20.05 -23.71 -28.56
CA ILE A 753 -19.46 -24.72 -29.43
C ILE A 753 -18.55 -25.59 -28.59
N LEU A 754 -18.89 -26.87 -28.47
CA LEU A 754 -18.12 -27.81 -27.67
C LEU A 754 -16.93 -28.39 -28.45
N SER A 755 -17.13 -28.68 -29.75
CA SER A 755 -16.09 -29.20 -30.63
C SER A 755 -16.44 -29.02 -32.10
N VAL A 756 -15.41 -29.02 -32.95
CA VAL A 756 -15.55 -28.97 -34.41
C VAL A 756 -14.65 -30.03 -35.05
N ASP A 757 -15.26 -30.89 -35.86
CA ASP A 757 -14.55 -31.91 -36.62
C ASP A 757 -14.76 -31.68 -38.13
N ALA A 758 -13.65 -31.59 -38.87
CA ALA A 758 -13.65 -31.39 -40.31
C ALA A 758 -13.49 -32.73 -41.05
N LYS A 759 -14.53 -33.11 -41.80
CA LYS A 759 -14.47 -34.21 -42.77
C LYS A 759 -13.71 -33.75 -44.00
N THR A 760 -12.60 -34.42 -44.28
CA THR A 760 -11.72 -34.12 -45.41
C THR A 760 -11.80 -35.18 -46.49
N ALA A 761 -11.70 -34.80 -47.76
CA ALA A 761 -11.61 -35.70 -48.92
C ALA A 761 -10.33 -35.47 -49.72
#